data_AF-A0A3D0P4S4-F1
#
_entry.id   AF-A0A3D0P4S4-F1
#
_cell.length_a   1.000
_cell.length_b   1.000
_cell.length_c   1.000
_cell.angle_alpha   90.00
_cell.angle_beta   90.00
_cell.angle_gamma   90.00
#
_symmetry.space_group_name_H-M   'P 1'
#
loop_
_entity.id
_entity.type
_entity.pdbx_description
1 polymer ?
#
loop_
_entity_poly.entity_id
_entity_poly.type
_entity_poly.pdbx_seq_one_letter_code
_entity_poly.pdbx_strand_id
1 'polypeptide(L)'
;MNTENRWKGALRAVVGAFALASLLFSNVLIISAAPAAGSAERNLTGTELTLDLTQLGRQGSLREDLSIEREALELINALVGKSGRQILLVDELNIAQRPVVEQLAIRIAKGSVPASLKGKTVIVLDEANLFSNARSQADLAQRFTAVIEDAAAQEGEAILFINNIKGFVQEASLRNVLWEAISEGDVRLIAGTSASVYGELSASYPEINEAFDVIEIASAAQASDSGNGAASENEYRGDNVSADLRDMIASQPADKRINAILQAKDADSPVLRGTFERHGILVQDRIGTSDTLVVELPIGSLEVLSKSGLINYVSPDRKTARTGHIEDTIGATGSRLQQIGGQSMNLTGTGVGIAVVDSGIYAGHEGWLNGNGQSRVKANVDFTGDGTGDAYGHGTHVAGLAAGNSAKNNGAYRGVAPNANIISVKVLNNNGVGQTSWLLNGLNWILQNRTQHNIRVVNLSLGTVAVDTYTNDPIGLKVKELVNNGIVVVAAAGNLGRAPVGGKLYGTIHSPGNSPWVITVGASNSYGTTERSDDRVTTYSSRGPTRSFYTNSLGQRVFDNVMKPDLVAPGNQLISYRAPNNLRSTSAPELDVPLASGETAADALMYQSGTSMSAPIVAGAAALLLQANPNLTPGMVRMILQYTAQPLAGSDMFEQGAGQLNLEGALRLVGGFRNDLNYESGVSRASWVMVSGWSMPATSSTIGGNSFPWSQLMTTNHAFLTGSNLVTRFQVVYRPGYVADSGISSSLGLLSLNTTSFYSFGLTLNTNVMTSNGGASGSGTVLMPSGVLVGDGVLVGDGVLIGDGVLIGDGVLIGDGVLIGDGVLIGDRTPRMEPVLIY
;
A
#
# COMPACT_ATOMS: atom_id res chain seq x y z
N MET A 1 -41.26 -31.44 35.53
CA MET A 1 -41.48 -31.86 34.12
C MET A 1 -41.34 -30.64 33.21
N ASN A 2 -40.15 -30.52 32.62
CA ASN A 2 -39.68 -29.74 31.46
C ASN A 2 -40.45 -28.50 30.96
N THR A 3 -40.05 -27.34 31.47
CA THR A 3 -40.02 -26.07 30.70
C THR A 3 -38.64 -25.38 30.72
N GLU A 4 -37.64 -25.90 31.44
CA GLU A 4 -36.29 -25.29 31.53
C GLU A 4 -35.30 -25.72 30.43
N ASN A 5 -35.58 -26.76 29.64
CA ASN A 5 -34.62 -27.29 28.66
C ASN A 5 -34.68 -26.65 27.27
N ARG A 6 -35.60 -25.71 26.99
CA ARG A 6 -35.67 -25.03 25.67
C ARG A 6 -34.84 -23.75 25.57
N TRP A 7 -34.45 -23.15 26.70
CA TRP A 7 -33.67 -21.90 26.72
C TRP A 7 -32.15 -22.09 26.70
N LYS A 8 -31.65 -23.25 27.15
CA LYS A 8 -30.20 -23.56 27.12
C LYS A 8 -29.68 -23.95 25.71
N GLY A 9 -30.57 -24.34 24.79
CA GLY A 9 -30.22 -24.63 23.40
C GLY A 9 -30.08 -23.36 22.53
N ALA A 10 -30.92 -22.35 22.76
CA ALA A 10 -30.86 -21.08 22.03
C ALA A 10 -29.65 -20.22 22.45
N LEU A 11 -29.25 -20.24 23.72
CA LEU A 11 -28.10 -19.48 24.21
C LEU A 11 -26.76 -20.06 23.75
N ARG A 12 -26.65 -21.38 23.54
CA ARG A 12 -25.45 -22.02 22.98
C ARG A 12 -25.30 -21.80 21.47
N ALA A 13 -26.40 -21.67 20.73
CA ALA A 13 -26.38 -21.30 19.32
C ALA A 13 -25.99 -19.81 19.10
N VAL A 14 -26.30 -18.94 20.06
CA VAL A 14 -25.93 -17.51 19.99
C VAL A 14 -24.48 -17.27 20.45
N VAL A 15 -23.97 -18.04 21.42
CA VAL A 15 -22.56 -17.90 21.89
C VAL A 15 -21.56 -18.61 20.96
N GLY A 16 -21.95 -19.69 20.28
CA GLY A 16 -21.12 -20.35 19.25
C GLY A 16 -21.01 -19.59 17.92
N ALA A 17 -21.92 -18.64 17.66
CA ALA A 17 -21.89 -17.81 16.46
C ALA A 17 -21.00 -16.55 16.61
N PHE A 18 -20.63 -16.17 17.84
CA PHE A 18 -19.85 -14.95 18.10
C PHE A 18 -18.32 -15.16 18.13
N ALA A 19 -17.83 -16.40 18.17
CA ALA A 19 -16.38 -16.69 18.15
C ALA A 19 -15.81 -16.90 16.72
N LEU A 20 -16.66 -16.98 15.69
CA LEU A 20 -16.24 -17.18 14.30
C LEU A 20 -16.10 -15.87 13.49
N ALA A 21 -16.41 -14.72 14.09
CA ALA A 21 -16.43 -13.42 13.39
C ALA A 21 -15.10 -12.64 13.47
N SER A 22 -14.14 -13.07 14.29
CA SER A 22 -12.85 -12.38 14.49
C SER A 22 -11.67 -12.94 13.67
N LEU A 23 -11.89 -13.98 12.85
CA LEU A 23 -10.84 -14.61 12.03
C LEU A 23 -11.09 -14.60 10.51
N LEU A 24 -12.08 -13.85 10.02
CA LEU A 24 -12.36 -13.69 8.58
C LEU A 24 -11.75 -12.42 7.96
N PHE A 25 -10.65 -11.89 8.52
CA PHE A 25 -9.75 -10.98 7.82
C PHE A 25 -8.60 -11.77 7.19
N SER A 26 -8.93 -12.60 6.20
CA SER A 26 -7.98 -13.26 5.29
C SER A 26 -8.75 -13.64 4.03
N ASN A 27 -8.60 -12.88 2.95
CA ASN A 27 -9.19 -13.20 1.66
C ASN A 27 -8.58 -14.52 1.14
N VAL A 28 -9.31 -15.62 1.24
CA VAL A 28 -9.11 -16.84 0.43
C VAL A 28 -10.13 -16.83 -0.70
N LEU A 29 -9.65 -16.94 -1.94
CA LEU A 29 -10.44 -16.94 -3.18
C LEU A 29 -11.43 -18.10 -3.25
N ILE A 30 -12.63 -17.84 -3.77
CA ILE A 30 -13.48 -18.83 -4.44
C ILE A 30 -13.78 -18.27 -5.84
N ILE A 31 -13.22 -18.88 -6.89
CA ILE A 31 -13.63 -18.64 -8.29
C ILE A 31 -14.32 -19.89 -8.80
N SER A 32 -15.59 -19.76 -9.18
CA SER A 32 -16.31 -20.77 -9.95
C SER A 32 -15.83 -20.77 -11.40
N ALA A 33 -15.44 -21.92 -11.94
CA ALA A 33 -15.21 -22.12 -13.37
C ALA A 33 -16.20 -23.15 -13.92
N ALA A 34 -16.80 -22.82 -15.06
CA ALA A 34 -17.59 -23.72 -15.92
C ALA A 34 -17.09 -23.52 -17.37
N PRO A 35 -17.22 -24.51 -18.27
CA PRO A 35 -16.07 -25.25 -18.76
C PRO A 35 -15.71 -24.93 -20.23
N ALA A 36 -14.44 -25.11 -20.59
CA ALA A 36 -14.01 -25.13 -21.99
C ALA A 36 -12.99 -26.25 -22.26
N ALA A 37 -13.48 -27.23 -23.03
CA ALA A 37 -12.80 -28.12 -23.97
C ALA A 37 -11.33 -28.56 -23.74
N GLY A 38 -11.20 -29.82 -23.33
CA GLY A 38 -10.29 -30.80 -23.93
C GLY A 38 -8.79 -30.48 -23.99
N SER A 39 -8.08 -30.75 -22.89
CA SER A 39 -6.62 -30.93 -22.93
C SER A 39 -6.22 -32.05 -21.97
N ALA A 40 -5.43 -32.99 -22.47
CA ALA A 40 -5.05 -34.26 -21.83
C ALA A 40 -4.53 -34.14 -20.39
N GLU A 41 -4.81 -35.19 -19.59
CA GLU A 41 -4.33 -35.39 -18.22
C GLU A 41 -2.80 -35.25 -18.14
N ARG A 42 -2.35 -34.22 -17.43
CA ARG A 42 -0.95 -34.11 -16.98
C ARG A 42 -0.96 -34.43 -15.49
N ASN A 43 -0.52 -35.65 -15.13
CA ASN A 43 -0.27 -36.00 -13.74
C ASN A 43 0.88 -35.12 -13.22
N LEU A 44 0.60 -34.25 -12.26
CA LEU A 44 1.62 -33.44 -11.59
C LEU A 44 2.42 -34.34 -10.64
N THR A 45 3.73 -34.15 -10.55
CA THR A 45 4.60 -34.86 -9.59
C THR A 45 4.58 -34.13 -8.24
N GLY A 46 4.71 -34.83 -7.11
CA GLY A 46 4.66 -34.22 -5.76
C GLY A 46 5.75 -33.14 -5.53
N THR A 47 6.86 -33.23 -6.26
CA THR A 47 7.91 -32.18 -6.33
C THR A 47 7.43 -30.81 -6.84
N GLU A 48 6.33 -30.73 -7.61
CA GLU A 48 5.74 -29.44 -8.05
C GLU A 48 4.84 -28.80 -6.96
N LEU A 49 4.54 -29.53 -5.88
CA LEU A 49 3.66 -29.11 -4.78
C LEU A 49 4.40 -28.98 -3.44
N THR A 50 5.72 -29.03 -3.47
CA THR A 50 6.58 -28.95 -2.28
C THR A 50 7.75 -27.99 -2.52
N LEU A 51 8.30 -27.45 -1.43
CA LEU A 51 9.48 -26.59 -1.46
C LEU A 51 10.54 -27.15 -0.49
N ASP A 52 11.75 -27.39 -0.97
CA ASP A 52 12.87 -27.86 -0.15
C ASP A 52 13.50 -26.70 0.64
N LEU A 53 13.15 -26.61 1.93
CA LEU A 53 13.70 -25.61 2.85
C LEU A 53 15.17 -25.88 3.16
N THR A 54 15.62 -27.14 3.17
CA THR A 54 17.03 -27.46 3.41
C THR A 54 17.90 -27.01 2.24
N GLN A 55 17.43 -27.14 1.00
CA GLN A 55 18.11 -26.58 -0.18
C GLN A 55 18.20 -25.05 -0.11
N LEU A 56 17.11 -24.37 0.26
CA LEU A 56 17.12 -22.91 0.46
C LEU A 56 18.07 -22.49 1.59
N GLY A 57 18.15 -23.28 2.66
CA GLY A 57 19.12 -23.10 3.75
C GLY A 57 20.56 -23.23 3.26
N ARG A 58 20.89 -24.26 2.44
CA ARG A 58 22.22 -24.43 1.83
C ARG A 58 22.59 -23.28 0.89
N GLN A 59 21.61 -22.71 0.20
CA GLN A 59 21.77 -21.56 -0.68
C GLN A 59 21.85 -20.22 0.05
N GLY A 60 21.69 -20.20 1.38
CA GLY A 60 21.67 -18.97 2.18
C GLY A 60 20.43 -18.08 1.94
N SER A 61 19.37 -18.64 1.36
CA SER A 61 18.12 -17.93 1.07
C SER A 61 17.15 -17.89 2.26
N LEU A 62 17.39 -18.71 3.28
CA LEU A 62 16.69 -18.65 4.57
C LEU A 62 17.49 -17.83 5.58
N ARG A 63 16.81 -17.01 6.37
CA ARG A 63 17.44 -16.15 7.39
C ARG A 63 17.44 -16.86 8.74
N GLU A 64 18.58 -16.86 9.41
CA GLU A 64 18.67 -17.32 10.81
C GLU A 64 17.96 -16.35 11.76
N ASP A 65 17.15 -16.92 12.63
CA ASP A 65 16.39 -16.25 13.67
C ASP A 65 16.74 -16.89 15.02
N LEU A 66 17.54 -16.16 15.81
CA LEU A 66 18.05 -16.62 17.09
C LEU A 66 17.02 -16.51 18.21
N SER A 67 15.89 -15.82 17.97
CA SER A 67 14.83 -15.66 18.97
C SER A 67 13.99 -16.91 19.18
N ILE A 68 13.99 -17.83 18.21
CA ILE A 68 13.25 -19.09 18.21
C ILE A 68 14.17 -20.33 18.32
N GLU A 69 15.41 -20.08 18.75
CA GLU A 69 16.47 -21.09 18.83
C GLU A 69 16.15 -22.16 19.88
N ARG A 70 15.44 -21.78 20.96
CA ARG A 70 15.00 -22.72 22.00
C ARG A 70 13.99 -23.70 21.43
N GLU A 71 12.99 -23.20 20.73
CA GLU A 71 11.91 -23.95 20.13
C GLU A 71 12.41 -24.83 18.98
N ALA A 72 13.39 -24.34 18.20
CA ALA A 72 14.07 -25.14 17.19
C ALA A 72 14.86 -26.31 17.80
N LEU A 73 15.52 -26.10 18.95
CA LEU A 73 16.22 -27.16 19.68
C LEU A 73 15.25 -28.15 20.33
N GLU A 74 14.12 -27.69 20.87
CA GLU A 74 13.04 -28.53 21.37
C GLU A 74 12.47 -29.42 20.24
N LEU A 75 12.21 -28.85 19.07
CA LEU A 75 11.80 -29.58 17.87
C LEU A 75 12.86 -30.61 17.44
N ILE A 76 14.15 -30.24 17.42
CA ILE A 76 15.25 -31.17 17.12
C ILE A 76 15.27 -32.34 18.12
N ASN A 77 15.11 -32.07 19.41
CA ASN A 77 15.11 -33.10 20.43
C ASN A 77 13.90 -34.03 20.30
N ALA A 78 12.73 -33.48 20.00
CA ALA A 78 11.53 -34.28 19.71
C ALA A 78 11.71 -35.16 18.47
N LEU A 79 12.34 -34.65 17.41
CA LEU A 79 12.70 -35.42 16.20
C LEU A 79 13.77 -36.49 16.47
N VAL A 80 14.58 -36.36 17.52
CA VAL A 80 15.55 -37.40 17.92
C VAL A 80 14.92 -38.40 18.91
N GLY A 81 13.79 -38.04 19.50
CA GLY A 81 13.05 -38.84 20.47
C GLY A 81 12.65 -40.23 19.94
N LYS A 82 12.51 -41.19 20.87
CA LYS A 82 12.16 -42.59 20.59
C LYS A 82 10.66 -42.86 20.50
N SER A 83 9.80 -41.85 20.54
CA SER A 83 8.33 -42.05 20.60
C SER A 83 7.77 -42.63 19.31
N GLY A 84 8.45 -42.45 18.17
CA GLY A 84 7.94 -42.87 16.85
C GLY A 84 6.72 -42.08 16.39
N ARG A 85 6.27 -41.09 17.18
CA ARG A 85 5.13 -40.22 16.89
C ARG A 85 5.57 -39.02 16.05
N GLN A 86 4.60 -38.43 15.36
CA GLN A 86 4.77 -37.21 14.57
C GLN A 86 4.79 -35.99 15.48
N ILE A 87 5.14 -34.81 14.97
CA ILE A 87 5.23 -33.60 15.80
C ILE A 87 4.18 -32.58 15.40
N LEU A 88 3.46 -32.04 16.39
CA LEU A 88 2.49 -30.97 16.21
C LEU A 88 2.96 -29.72 16.95
N LEU A 89 3.30 -28.67 16.19
CA LEU A 89 3.69 -27.37 16.70
C LEU A 89 2.45 -26.50 16.93
N VAL A 90 2.25 -26.07 18.17
CA VAL A 90 1.08 -25.31 18.60
C VAL A 90 1.52 -23.95 19.14
N ASP A 91 1.02 -22.85 18.58
CA ASP A 91 1.20 -21.50 19.12
C ASP A 91 -0.16 -20.79 19.21
N GLU A 92 -0.24 -19.55 19.71
CA GLU A 92 -1.55 -18.87 19.84
C GLU A 92 -2.21 -18.52 18.49
N LEU A 93 -1.44 -18.23 17.43
CA LEU A 93 -1.95 -17.56 16.21
C LEU A 93 -1.67 -18.30 14.89
N ASN A 94 -1.01 -19.46 14.93
CA ASN A 94 -0.44 -20.21 13.81
C ASN A 94 0.59 -19.44 12.96
N ILE A 95 1.51 -18.72 13.61
CA ILE A 95 2.49 -17.84 12.95
C ILE A 95 3.94 -18.27 13.21
N ALA A 96 4.24 -18.83 14.38
CA ALA A 96 5.61 -19.13 14.81
C ALA A 96 6.14 -20.50 14.34
N GLN A 97 5.28 -21.39 13.85
CA GLN A 97 5.66 -22.76 13.44
C GLN A 97 6.63 -22.77 12.26
N ARG A 98 6.31 -22.03 11.20
CA ARG A 98 7.13 -22.00 9.98
C ARG A 98 8.55 -21.47 10.24
N PRO A 99 8.74 -20.34 10.96
CA PRO A 99 10.07 -19.91 11.38
C PRO A 99 10.87 -20.99 12.13
N VAL A 100 10.23 -21.72 13.05
CA VAL A 100 10.90 -22.80 13.82
C VAL A 100 11.37 -23.93 12.90
N VAL A 101 10.54 -24.31 11.92
CA VAL A 101 10.89 -25.33 10.92
C VAL A 101 11.94 -24.85 9.93
N GLU A 102 11.93 -23.56 9.56
CA GLU A 102 12.99 -22.95 8.74
C GLU A 102 14.34 -22.97 9.48
N GLN A 103 14.37 -22.73 10.80
CA GLN A 103 15.61 -22.89 11.60
C GLN A 103 16.09 -24.35 11.65
N LEU A 104 15.18 -25.32 11.78
CA LEU A 104 15.53 -26.75 11.67
C LEU A 104 16.21 -27.03 10.32
N ALA A 105 15.64 -26.54 9.22
CA ALA A 105 16.18 -26.74 7.87
C ALA A 105 17.57 -26.11 7.69
N ILE A 106 17.79 -24.90 8.23
CA ILE A 106 19.11 -24.24 8.22
C ILE A 106 20.13 -25.07 9.01
N ARG A 107 19.76 -25.58 10.19
CA ARG A 107 20.66 -26.39 11.03
C ARG A 107 21.02 -27.72 10.38
N ILE A 108 20.06 -28.38 9.73
CA ILE A 108 20.32 -29.59 8.93
C ILE A 108 21.26 -29.26 7.77
N ALA A 109 21.03 -28.15 7.06
CA ALA A 109 21.89 -27.68 5.97
C ALA A 109 23.33 -27.40 6.42
N LYS A 110 23.51 -26.82 7.62
CA LYS A 110 24.82 -26.52 8.22
C LYS A 110 25.48 -27.73 8.90
N GLY A 111 24.77 -28.86 9.01
CA GLY A 111 25.24 -30.04 9.75
C GLY A 111 25.28 -29.83 11.28
N SER A 112 24.62 -28.78 11.78
CA SER A 112 24.53 -28.39 13.21
C SER A 112 23.36 -29.09 13.92
N VAL A 113 23.16 -30.37 13.61
CA VAL A 113 22.13 -31.26 14.17
C VAL A 113 22.75 -32.59 14.60
N PRO A 114 22.10 -33.36 15.50
CA PRO A 114 22.53 -34.70 15.87
C PRO A 114 22.67 -35.64 14.66
N ALA A 115 23.51 -36.67 14.79
CA ALA A 115 23.86 -37.57 13.68
C ALA A 115 22.65 -38.21 12.99
N SER A 116 21.56 -38.47 13.71
CA SER A 116 20.31 -39.02 13.18
C SER A 116 19.52 -38.09 12.27
N LEU A 117 19.79 -36.78 12.29
CA LEU A 117 19.15 -35.77 11.44
C LEU A 117 20.11 -35.20 10.38
N LYS A 118 21.38 -35.58 10.40
CA LYS A 118 22.34 -35.17 9.37
C LYS A 118 21.98 -35.84 8.05
N GLY A 119 21.95 -35.05 6.97
CA GLY A 119 21.64 -35.54 5.63
C GLY A 119 20.16 -35.51 5.26
N LYS A 120 19.26 -35.32 6.24
CA LYS A 120 17.82 -35.19 6.00
C LYS A 120 17.46 -33.94 5.21
N THR A 121 16.27 -33.92 4.63
CA THR A 121 15.69 -32.78 3.92
C THR A 121 14.38 -32.38 4.58
N VAL A 122 14.17 -31.09 4.75
CA VAL A 122 12.90 -30.54 5.24
C VAL A 122 12.18 -29.96 4.04
N ILE A 123 11.05 -30.57 3.69
CA ILE A 123 10.20 -30.15 2.57
C ILE A 123 8.90 -29.56 3.14
N VAL A 124 8.52 -28.37 2.70
CA VAL A 124 7.24 -27.77 3.08
C VAL A 124 6.22 -27.99 1.98
N LEU A 125 5.02 -28.37 2.36
CA LEU A 125 3.89 -28.50 1.45
C LEU A 125 3.41 -27.11 1.01
N ASP A 126 3.29 -26.91 -0.30
CA ASP A 126 2.64 -25.72 -0.85
C ASP A 126 1.12 -25.90 -0.80
N GLU A 127 0.57 -25.68 0.39
CA GLU A 127 -0.88 -25.79 0.63
C GLU A 127 -1.67 -24.89 -0.33
N ALA A 128 -1.17 -23.70 -0.64
CA ALA A 128 -1.85 -22.79 -1.54
C ALA A 128 -2.03 -23.41 -2.94
N ASN A 129 -0.98 -24.00 -3.52
CA ASN A 129 -1.06 -24.67 -4.82
C ASN A 129 -1.80 -26.00 -4.76
N LEU A 130 -1.71 -26.74 -3.65
CA LEU A 130 -2.45 -27.99 -3.44
C LEU A 130 -3.97 -27.75 -3.47
N PHE A 131 -4.45 -26.78 -2.69
CA PHE A 131 -5.88 -26.49 -2.57
C PHE A 131 -6.44 -25.64 -3.72
N SER A 132 -5.68 -24.67 -4.26
CA SER A 132 -6.20 -23.76 -5.30
C SER A 132 -6.34 -24.38 -6.68
N ASN A 133 -5.58 -25.43 -6.99
CA ASN A 133 -5.56 -26.06 -8.31
C ASN A 133 -6.31 -27.40 -8.37
N ALA A 134 -6.88 -27.86 -7.25
CA ALA A 134 -7.66 -29.08 -7.21
C ALA A 134 -9.06 -28.88 -7.83
N ARG A 135 -9.41 -29.73 -8.79
CA ARG A 135 -10.66 -29.66 -9.56
C ARG A 135 -11.81 -30.39 -8.87
N SER A 136 -11.51 -31.24 -7.90
CA SER A 136 -12.48 -31.97 -7.06
C SER A 136 -11.81 -32.48 -5.77
N GLN A 137 -12.60 -32.97 -4.82
CA GLN A 137 -12.08 -33.61 -3.61
C GLN A 137 -11.24 -34.87 -3.90
N ALA A 138 -11.56 -35.58 -4.99
CA ALA A 138 -10.78 -36.74 -5.43
C ALA A 138 -9.44 -36.31 -6.07
N ASP A 139 -9.44 -35.24 -6.86
CA ASP A 139 -8.22 -34.64 -7.43
C ASP A 139 -7.31 -34.09 -6.31
N LEU A 140 -7.90 -33.44 -5.30
CA LEU A 140 -7.18 -32.96 -4.11
C LEU A 140 -6.53 -34.10 -3.33
N ALA A 141 -7.26 -35.19 -3.11
CA ALA A 141 -6.73 -36.38 -2.45
C ALA A 141 -5.59 -37.02 -3.26
N GLN A 142 -5.77 -37.19 -4.57
CA GLN A 142 -4.75 -37.77 -5.44
C GLN A 142 -3.47 -36.93 -5.48
N ARG A 143 -3.58 -35.61 -5.50
CA ARG A 143 -2.42 -34.70 -5.43
C ARG A 143 -1.70 -34.80 -4.10
N PHE A 144 -2.45 -34.89 -3.01
CA PHE A 144 -1.86 -35.05 -1.68
C PHE A 144 -1.20 -36.43 -1.53
N THR A 145 -1.81 -37.50 -2.06
CA THR A 145 -1.20 -38.83 -2.17
C THR A 145 0.13 -38.77 -2.92
N ALA A 146 0.21 -38.05 -4.05
CA ALA A 146 1.47 -37.89 -4.78
C ALA A 146 2.58 -37.20 -3.96
N VAL A 147 2.22 -36.24 -3.09
CA VAL A 147 3.19 -35.60 -2.17
C VAL A 147 3.68 -36.59 -1.10
N ILE A 148 2.77 -37.42 -0.56
CA ILE A 148 3.11 -38.45 0.42
C ILE A 148 3.99 -39.53 -0.22
N GLU A 149 3.66 -40.00 -1.42
CA GLU A 149 4.46 -40.98 -2.17
C GLU A 149 5.87 -40.43 -2.48
N ASP A 150 5.99 -39.16 -2.90
CA ASP A 150 7.29 -38.53 -3.16
C ASP A 150 8.12 -38.34 -1.87
N ALA A 151 7.46 -38.11 -0.72
CA ALA A 151 8.14 -38.04 0.57
C ALA A 151 8.58 -39.44 1.05
N ALA A 152 7.74 -40.47 0.88
CA ALA A 152 8.03 -41.85 1.21
C ALA A 152 9.16 -42.44 0.34
N ALA A 153 9.21 -42.06 -0.94
CA ALA A 153 10.27 -42.47 -1.88
C ALA A 153 11.67 -41.98 -1.46
N GLN A 154 11.77 -41.03 -0.53
CA GLN A 154 13.05 -40.59 0.04
C GLN A 154 13.52 -41.47 1.21
N GLU A 155 12.91 -42.64 1.43
CA GLU A 155 13.32 -43.69 2.40
C GLU A 155 13.57 -43.15 3.83
N GLY A 156 12.72 -42.22 4.27
CA GLY A 156 12.82 -41.59 5.60
C GLY A 156 13.86 -40.46 5.70
N GLU A 157 14.46 -40.01 4.59
CA GLU A 157 15.32 -38.83 4.54
C GLU A 157 14.55 -37.51 4.47
N ALA A 158 13.29 -37.53 4.01
CA ALA A 158 12.42 -36.35 4.00
C ALA A 158 11.64 -36.18 5.31
N ILE A 159 11.57 -34.94 5.78
CA ILE A 159 10.65 -34.48 6.82
C ILE A 159 9.67 -33.53 6.17
N LEU A 160 8.40 -33.94 6.08
CA LEU A 160 7.32 -33.16 5.49
C LEU A 160 6.73 -32.19 6.52
N PHE A 161 6.70 -30.91 6.19
CA PHE A 161 6.06 -29.88 7.00
C PHE A 161 4.71 -29.45 6.39
N ILE A 162 3.65 -29.59 7.18
CA ILE A 162 2.31 -29.05 6.91
C ILE A 162 2.09 -27.87 7.84
N ASN A 163 1.90 -26.68 7.29
CA ASN A 163 1.80 -25.44 8.05
C ASN A 163 0.47 -25.33 8.81
N ASN A 164 -0.62 -25.91 8.29
CA ASN A 164 -1.90 -25.97 8.99
C ASN A 164 -2.59 -27.32 8.83
N ILE A 165 -2.61 -28.13 9.90
CA ILE A 165 -3.19 -29.47 9.86
C ILE A 165 -4.72 -29.49 9.77
N LYS A 166 -5.41 -28.38 10.11
CA LYS A 166 -6.88 -28.33 10.20
C LYS A 166 -7.57 -28.80 8.92
N GLY A 167 -7.11 -28.32 7.76
CA GLY A 167 -7.70 -28.66 6.46
C GLY A 167 -7.54 -30.14 6.11
N PHE A 168 -6.43 -30.75 6.51
CA PHE A 168 -6.12 -32.15 6.25
C PHE A 168 -6.88 -33.10 7.17
N VAL A 169 -7.18 -32.68 8.40
CA VAL A 169 -7.97 -33.48 9.34
C VAL A 169 -9.46 -33.34 9.08
N GLN A 170 -9.98 -32.14 8.80
CA GLN A 170 -11.42 -31.95 8.65
C GLN A 170 -11.97 -32.61 7.38
N GLU A 171 -11.18 -32.62 6.30
CA GLU A 171 -11.61 -33.23 5.05
C GLU A 171 -11.37 -34.74 5.03
N ALA A 172 -12.44 -35.54 4.86
CA ALA A 172 -12.38 -36.99 5.03
C ALA A 172 -11.41 -37.69 4.05
N SER A 173 -11.32 -37.22 2.81
CA SER A 173 -10.44 -37.81 1.79
C SER A 173 -8.95 -37.56 2.09
N LEU A 174 -8.60 -36.38 2.59
CA LEU A 174 -7.23 -36.05 3.00
C LEU A 174 -6.86 -36.69 4.33
N ARG A 175 -7.80 -36.74 5.27
CA ARG A 175 -7.61 -37.38 6.56
C ARG A 175 -7.26 -38.86 6.42
N ASN A 176 -7.95 -39.56 5.51
CA ASN A 176 -7.66 -40.97 5.25
C ASN A 176 -6.24 -41.16 4.69
N VAL A 177 -5.83 -40.35 3.71
CA VAL A 177 -4.46 -40.39 3.15
C VAL A 177 -3.41 -40.08 4.22
N LEU A 178 -3.65 -39.06 5.05
CA LEU A 178 -2.75 -38.68 6.14
C LEU A 178 -2.60 -39.80 7.18
N TRP A 179 -3.70 -40.44 7.56
CA TRP A 179 -3.68 -41.52 8.56
C TRP A 179 -3.10 -42.82 8.03
N GLU A 180 -3.35 -43.16 6.77
CA GLU A 180 -2.71 -44.28 6.09
C GLU A 180 -1.18 -44.11 6.13
N ALA A 181 -0.69 -42.94 5.67
CA ALA A 181 0.74 -42.62 5.66
C ALA A 181 1.40 -42.65 7.06
N ILE A 182 0.70 -42.16 8.09
CA ILE A 182 1.18 -42.19 9.47
C ILE A 182 1.20 -43.63 10.01
N SER A 183 0.20 -44.45 9.66
CA SER A 183 0.08 -45.83 10.13
C SER A 183 1.09 -46.79 9.49
N GLU A 184 1.43 -46.55 8.22
CA GLU A 184 2.44 -47.31 7.48
C GLU A 184 3.86 -46.94 7.93
N GLY A 185 4.03 -45.74 8.49
CA GLY A 185 5.32 -45.25 9.00
C GLY A 185 6.24 -44.72 7.89
N ASP A 186 5.68 -44.49 6.70
CA ASP A 186 6.42 -44.18 5.49
C ASP A 186 6.91 -42.72 5.43
N VAL A 187 6.31 -41.82 6.22
CA VAL A 187 6.65 -40.39 6.22
C VAL A 187 6.85 -39.85 7.63
N ARG A 188 7.86 -39.00 7.79
CA ARG A 188 8.08 -38.21 9.00
C ARG A 188 7.49 -36.82 8.83
N LEU A 189 6.62 -36.42 9.76
CA LEU A 189 5.76 -35.26 9.61
C LEU A 189 5.91 -34.28 10.78
N ILE A 190 5.99 -32.99 10.43
CA ILE A 190 5.79 -31.87 11.33
C ILE A 190 4.52 -31.16 10.86
N ALA A 191 3.60 -30.90 11.78
CA ALA A 191 2.36 -30.20 11.52
C ALA A 191 2.28 -28.92 12.36
N GLY A 192 1.64 -27.87 11.85
CA GLY A 192 1.32 -26.65 12.59
C GLY A 192 -0.19 -26.48 12.83
N THR A 193 -0.55 -25.87 13.96
CA THR A 193 -1.91 -25.37 14.22
C THR A 193 -1.90 -24.32 15.34
N SER A 194 -2.96 -23.50 15.46
CA SER A 194 -3.13 -22.64 16.64
C SER A 194 -3.65 -23.44 17.84
N ALA A 195 -3.44 -22.92 19.06
CA ALA A 195 -3.91 -23.52 20.32
C ALA A 195 -5.43 -23.66 20.37
N SER A 196 -6.16 -22.65 19.88
CA SER A 196 -7.62 -22.68 19.77
C SER A 196 -8.10 -23.81 18.85
N VAL A 197 -7.45 -23.98 17.70
CA VAL A 197 -7.80 -25.01 16.72
C VAL A 197 -7.38 -26.40 17.21
N TYR A 198 -6.24 -26.52 17.91
CA TYR A 198 -5.83 -27.78 18.52
C TYR A 198 -6.87 -28.28 19.53
N GLY A 199 -7.40 -27.40 20.38
CA GLY A 199 -8.49 -27.74 21.32
C GLY A 199 -9.74 -28.28 20.62
N GLU A 200 -10.13 -27.70 19.47
CA GLU A 200 -11.26 -28.18 18.67
C GLU A 200 -10.97 -29.53 18.00
N LEU A 201 -9.78 -29.66 17.41
CA LEU A 201 -9.37 -30.84 16.66
C LEU A 201 -9.18 -32.05 17.58
N SER A 202 -8.49 -31.89 18.70
CA SER A 202 -8.25 -32.95 19.70
C SER A 202 -9.56 -33.47 20.32
N ALA A 203 -10.58 -32.62 20.46
CA ALA A 203 -11.90 -33.03 20.95
C ALA A 203 -12.73 -33.76 19.89
N SER A 204 -12.58 -33.40 18.62
CA SER A 204 -13.38 -33.93 17.51
C SER A 204 -12.75 -35.17 16.85
N TYR A 205 -11.42 -35.28 16.92
CA TYR A 205 -10.58 -36.30 16.29
C TYR A 205 -9.52 -36.77 17.31
N PRO A 206 -9.89 -37.65 18.26
CA PRO A 206 -9.00 -38.11 19.33
C PRO A 206 -7.68 -38.73 18.84
N GLU A 207 -7.67 -39.27 17.63
CA GLU A 207 -6.51 -39.85 16.97
C GLU A 207 -5.32 -38.88 16.82
N ILE A 208 -5.56 -37.56 16.82
CA ILE A 208 -4.49 -36.55 16.82
C ILE A 208 -3.61 -36.68 18.06
N ASN A 209 -4.21 -36.93 19.22
CA ASN A 209 -3.48 -37.07 20.49
C ASN A 209 -2.69 -38.39 20.55
N GLU A 210 -3.05 -39.37 19.72
CA GLU A 210 -2.38 -40.66 19.64
C GLU A 210 -1.21 -40.63 18.64
N ALA A 211 -1.36 -39.87 17.55
CA ALA A 211 -0.40 -39.76 16.45
C ALA A 211 0.68 -38.69 16.64
N PHE A 212 0.40 -37.61 17.38
CA PHE A 212 1.30 -36.45 17.51
C PHE A 212 1.77 -36.21 18.94
N ASP A 213 3.07 -35.93 19.08
CA ASP A 213 3.63 -35.27 20.26
C ASP A 213 3.54 -33.74 20.05
N VAL A 214 2.92 -33.06 21.02
CA VAL A 214 2.66 -31.61 20.93
C VAL A 214 3.81 -30.82 21.51
N ILE A 215 4.27 -29.82 20.76
CA ILE A 215 5.22 -28.81 21.23
C ILE A 215 4.50 -27.47 21.23
N GLU A 216 4.30 -26.92 22.42
CA GLU A 216 3.77 -25.57 22.58
C GLU A 216 4.89 -24.55 22.38
N ILE A 217 4.76 -23.74 21.33
CA ILE A 217 5.60 -22.59 21.07
C ILE A 217 5.01 -21.44 21.88
N ALA A 218 5.75 -21.01 22.91
CA ALA A 218 5.34 -19.87 23.71
C ALA A 218 5.18 -18.65 22.79
N SER A 219 4.00 -18.02 22.81
CA SER A 219 3.87 -16.69 22.24
C SER A 219 4.78 -15.76 23.05
N ALA A 220 5.23 -14.65 22.45
CA ALA A 220 6.09 -13.65 23.11
C ALA A 220 5.44 -12.93 24.32
N ALA A 221 4.37 -13.51 24.90
CA ALA A 221 3.77 -13.14 26.15
C ALA A 221 3.72 -14.39 27.05
N GLN A 222 4.42 -14.31 28.19
CA GLN A 222 4.44 -15.29 29.30
C GLN A 222 5.44 -16.46 29.19
N ALA A 223 6.64 -16.23 29.71
CA ALA A 223 7.31 -17.20 30.58
C ALA A 223 8.43 -16.50 31.36
N SER A 224 8.12 -16.09 32.60
CA SER A 224 9.14 -15.83 33.62
C SER A 224 9.28 -17.06 34.50
N ASP A 225 10.54 -17.48 34.66
CA ASP A 225 11.17 -18.02 35.86
C ASP A 225 11.07 -19.52 36.19
N SER A 226 12.19 -20.24 36.02
CA SER A 226 12.94 -20.82 37.15
C SER A 226 14.17 -21.62 36.69
N GLY A 227 15.34 -21.36 37.29
CA GLY A 227 16.38 -22.39 37.50
C GLY A 227 17.79 -22.17 36.92
N ASN A 228 18.53 -21.18 37.45
CA ASN A 228 19.98 -21.12 37.70
C ASN A 228 21.00 -21.92 36.83
N GLY A 229 21.91 -21.18 36.19
CA GLY A 229 23.34 -21.55 36.15
C GLY A 229 24.14 -21.20 34.89
N ALA A 230 24.73 -20.00 34.88
CA ALA A 230 25.94 -19.58 34.13
C ALA A 230 25.81 -19.09 32.66
N ALA A 231 25.70 -17.76 32.54
CA ALA A 231 26.40 -16.84 31.63
C ALA A 231 26.45 -17.11 30.10
N SER A 232 25.71 -16.33 29.31
CA SER A 232 26.20 -15.05 28.73
C SER A 232 25.09 -14.30 27.98
N GLU A 233 24.82 -13.06 28.37
CA GLU A 233 23.87 -12.12 27.76
C GLU A 233 24.44 -11.47 26.48
N ASN A 234 23.64 -11.43 25.40
CA ASN A 234 23.40 -10.27 24.52
C ASN A 234 22.79 -10.75 23.19
N GLU A 235 21.56 -10.37 22.88
CA GLU A 235 21.21 -10.05 21.49
C GLU A 235 20.03 -9.08 21.39
N TYR A 236 20.32 -7.81 21.69
CA TYR A 236 19.62 -6.67 21.10
C TYR A 236 20.13 -6.47 19.66
N ARG A 237 19.26 -6.27 18.67
CA ARG A 237 19.63 -5.96 17.28
C ARG A 237 19.02 -4.63 16.81
N GLY A 238 19.85 -3.58 16.70
CA GLY A 238 19.49 -2.25 16.23
C GLY A 238 20.36 -1.13 16.86
N ASP A 239 20.10 0.13 16.53
CA ASP A 239 20.63 1.29 17.26
C ASP A 239 19.76 1.55 18.50
N ASN A 240 20.36 1.62 19.69
CA ASN A 240 19.64 1.79 20.96
C ASN A 240 19.05 3.20 21.19
N VAL A 241 19.09 4.06 20.16
CA VAL A 241 18.48 5.39 20.14
C VAL A 241 17.55 5.50 18.93
N SER A 242 16.31 5.90 19.19
CA SER A 242 15.30 6.16 18.16
C SER A 242 15.75 7.18 17.10
N ALA A 243 15.24 7.06 15.87
CA ALA A 243 15.66 7.90 14.74
C ALA A 243 15.39 9.39 14.96
N ASP A 244 14.24 9.72 15.55
CA ASP A 244 13.84 11.07 15.96
C ASP A 244 14.79 11.68 16.99
N LEU A 245 15.27 10.90 17.97
CA LEU A 245 16.30 11.39 18.90
C LEU A 245 17.66 11.59 18.24
N ARG A 246 18.01 10.81 17.21
CA ARG A 246 19.24 11.01 16.43
C ARG A 246 19.19 12.31 15.62
N ASP A 247 18.04 12.59 15.01
CA ASP A 247 17.81 13.86 14.31
C ASP A 247 17.89 15.04 15.28
N MET A 248 17.40 14.88 16.52
CA MET A 248 17.54 15.90 17.57
C MET A 248 18.99 16.09 18.04
N ILE A 249 19.78 15.02 18.20
CA ILE A 249 21.22 15.12 18.49
C ILE A 249 21.95 15.90 17.39
N ALA A 250 21.55 15.72 16.13
CA ALA A 250 22.16 16.40 14.99
C ALA A 250 21.72 17.87 14.82
N SER A 251 20.56 18.26 15.35
CA SER A 251 19.90 19.54 15.02
C SER A 251 19.63 20.47 16.21
N GLN A 252 19.79 20.01 17.45
CA GLN A 252 19.42 20.78 18.65
C GLN A 252 20.62 21.01 19.60
N PRO A 253 20.58 22.08 20.42
CA PRO A 253 21.60 22.33 21.45
C PRO A 253 21.68 21.17 22.46
N ALA A 254 22.89 20.78 22.84
CA ALA A 254 23.14 19.63 23.71
C ALA A 254 22.57 19.80 25.14
N ASP A 255 22.38 21.04 25.59
CA ASP A 255 21.82 21.42 26.89
C ASP A 255 20.28 21.44 26.91
N LYS A 256 19.63 21.42 25.74
CA LYS A 256 18.17 21.33 25.65
C LYS A 256 17.69 20.02 26.29
N ARG A 257 16.73 20.14 27.21
CA ARG A 257 16.14 18.99 27.91
C ARG A 257 14.89 18.47 27.20
N ILE A 258 14.71 17.16 27.21
CA ILE A 258 13.58 16.44 26.59
C ILE A 258 13.05 15.37 27.54
N ASN A 259 11.77 15.02 27.40
CA ASN A 259 11.20 13.84 28.03
C ASN A 259 11.40 12.63 27.12
N ALA A 260 11.81 11.51 27.70
CA ALA A 260 12.12 10.28 27.00
C ALA A 260 11.62 9.06 27.79
N ILE A 261 11.28 8.01 27.07
CA ILE A 261 11.05 6.67 27.59
C ILE A 261 12.35 5.90 27.40
N LEU A 262 12.97 5.53 28.53
CA LEU A 262 14.24 4.81 28.61
C LEU A 262 13.99 3.40 29.10
N GLN A 263 14.27 2.41 28.26
CA GLN A 263 14.24 1.00 28.62
C GLN A 263 15.63 0.61 29.12
N ALA A 264 15.79 0.49 30.43
CA ALA A 264 17.02 0.06 31.05
C ALA A 264 17.20 -1.46 30.93
N LYS A 265 18.43 -1.93 31.03
CA LYS A 265 18.70 -3.36 31.27
C LYS A 265 18.37 -3.78 32.70
N ASP A 266 18.61 -2.85 33.63
CA ASP A 266 18.26 -2.94 35.05
C ASP A 266 18.05 -1.50 35.56
N ALA A 267 16.80 -1.14 35.87
CA ALA A 267 16.46 0.22 36.28
C ALA A 267 16.91 0.56 37.71
N ASP A 268 17.25 -0.45 38.51
CA ASP A 268 17.71 -0.32 39.89
C ASP A 268 19.24 -0.40 40.00
N SER A 269 19.94 -0.60 38.88
CA SER A 269 21.39 -0.61 38.77
C SER A 269 22.02 0.67 39.37
N PRO A 270 22.89 0.54 40.40
CA PRO A 270 23.61 1.68 40.97
C PRO A 270 24.50 2.39 39.95
N VAL A 271 24.99 1.66 38.95
CA VAL A 271 25.84 2.19 37.86
C VAL A 271 25.03 3.05 36.90
N LEU A 272 23.79 2.65 36.59
CA LEU A 272 22.86 3.45 35.80
C LEU A 272 22.44 4.72 36.56
N ARG A 273 22.10 4.60 37.84
CA ARG A 273 21.74 5.74 38.70
C ARG A 273 22.89 6.75 38.85
N GLY A 274 24.11 6.27 39.07
CA GLY A 274 25.30 7.13 39.09
C GLY A 274 25.64 7.75 37.72
N THR A 275 25.20 7.16 36.60
CA THR A 275 25.31 7.77 35.27
C THR A 275 24.27 8.87 35.09
N PHE A 276 23.05 8.66 35.58
CA PHE A 276 21.99 9.66 35.57
C PHE A 276 22.38 10.91 36.35
N GLU A 277 22.90 10.75 37.57
CA GLU A 277 23.34 11.87 38.42
C GLU A 277 24.47 12.69 37.75
N ARG A 278 25.47 12.02 37.17
CA ARG A 278 26.61 12.71 36.53
C ARG A 278 26.22 13.48 35.26
N HIS A 279 25.18 13.06 34.57
CA HIS A 279 24.76 13.61 33.27
C HIS A 279 23.45 14.39 33.34
N GLY A 280 22.97 14.66 34.56
CA GLY A 280 21.78 15.47 34.80
C GLY A 280 20.49 14.85 34.26
N ILE A 281 20.40 13.51 34.21
CA ILE A 281 19.19 12.78 33.82
C ILE A 281 18.31 12.63 35.05
N LEU A 282 17.06 13.08 34.95
CA LEU A 282 16.10 13.04 36.03
C LEU A 282 15.08 11.95 35.74
N VAL A 283 14.90 11.02 36.68
CA VAL A 283 13.85 10.00 36.57
C VAL A 283 12.55 10.62 37.05
N GLN A 284 11.58 10.73 36.14
CA GLN A 284 10.27 11.32 36.38
C GLN A 284 9.30 10.26 36.91
N ASP A 285 9.33 9.05 36.32
CA ASP A 285 8.44 7.96 36.70
C ASP A 285 9.04 6.59 36.30
N ARG A 286 8.46 5.49 36.82
CA ARG A 286 8.75 4.11 36.39
C ARG A 286 7.44 3.46 35.93
N ILE A 287 7.45 2.86 34.75
CA ILE A 287 6.25 2.24 34.19
C ILE A 287 6.01 0.89 34.89
N GLY A 288 5.07 0.89 35.84
CA GLY A 288 4.70 -0.30 36.60
C GLY A 288 5.90 -0.93 37.33
N THR A 289 6.07 -2.24 37.20
CA THR A 289 7.22 -2.98 37.76
C THR A 289 8.32 -3.25 36.73
N SER A 290 8.28 -2.59 35.55
CA SER A 290 9.24 -2.84 34.46
C SER A 290 10.54 -2.04 34.63
N ASP A 291 11.59 -2.42 33.91
CA ASP A 291 12.82 -1.62 33.79
C ASP A 291 12.70 -0.45 32.80
N THR A 292 11.47 0.00 32.54
CA THR A 292 11.21 1.18 31.72
C THR A 292 10.98 2.40 32.61
N LEU A 293 11.82 3.41 32.40
CA LEU A 293 11.82 4.67 33.12
C LEU A 293 11.31 5.79 32.20
N VAL A 294 10.46 6.64 32.73
CA VAL A 294 10.17 7.95 32.16
C VAL A 294 11.24 8.89 32.70
N VAL A 295 12.04 9.46 31.82
CA VAL A 295 13.20 10.28 32.18
C VAL A 295 13.16 11.61 31.46
N GLU A 296 13.59 12.66 32.15
CA GLU A 296 13.91 13.95 31.54
C GLU A 296 15.42 14.08 31.46
N LEU A 297 15.96 14.29 30.26
CA LEU A 297 17.40 14.30 30.02
C LEU A 297 17.85 15.42 29.07
N PRO A 298 19.07 15.96 29.23
CA PRO A 298 19.69 16.80 28.19
C PRO A 298 20.01 15.97 26.95
N ILE A 299 19.79 16.51 25.75
CA ILE A 299 20.08 15.82 24.48
C ILE A 299 21.52 15.30 24.43
N GLY A 300 22.49 16.07 24.96
CA GLY A 300 23.91 15.68 25.01
C GLY A 300 24.20 14.41 25.82
N SER A 301 23.30 14.00 26.71
CA SER A 301 23.45 12.77 27.51
C SER A 301 23.07 11.49 26.74
N LEU A 302 22.36 11.61 25.60
CA LEU A 302 21.92 10.46 24.79
C LEU A 302 23.08 9.68 24.20
N GLU A 303 24.17 10.34 23.82
CA GLU A 303 25.36 9.68 23.29
C GLU A 303 26.03 8.80 24.36
N VAL A 304 26.09 9.30 25.59
CA VAL A 304 26.66 8.56 26.73
C VAL A 304 25.77 7.38 27.11
N LEU A 305 24.44 7.59 27.15
CA LEU A 305 23.50 6.50 27.41
C LEU A 305 23.56 5.42 26.32
N SER A 306 23.60 5.82 25.05
CA SER A 306 23.74 4.91 23.91
C SER A 306 25.00 4.04 24.01
N LYS A 307 26.13 4.64 24.40
CA LYS A 307 27.42 3.92 24.51
C LYS A 307 27.63 3.21 25.85
N SER A 308 26.76 3.45 26.84
CA SER A 308 26.95 2.93 28.21
C SER A 308 26.79 1.41 28.34
N GLY A 309 26.05 0.77 27.42
CA GLY A 309 25.67 -0.64 27.53
C GLY A 309 24.62 -0.94 28.61
N LEU A 310 24.14 0.08 29.34
CA LEU A 310 23.20 -0.04 30.46
C LEU A 310 21.72 0.04 30.06
N ILE A 311 21.45 0.41 28.81
CA ILE A 311 20.10 0.57 28.27
C ILE A 311 19.87 -0.34 27.06
N ASN A 312 18.62 -0.79 26.90
CA ASN A 312 18.16 -1.53 25.74
C ASN A 312 17.71 -0.57 24.62
N TYR A 313 16.97 0.48 24.98
CA TYR A 313 16.45 1.43 24.00
C TYR A 313 16.04 2.76 24.65
N VAL A 314 16.18 3.87 23.92
CA VAL A 314 15.63 5.18 24.32
C VAL A 314 14.86 5.84 23.17
N SER A 315 13.68 6.36 23.50
CA SER A 315 12.79 7.08 22.57
C SER A 315 12.18 8.31 23.25
N PRO A 316 11.72 9.34 22.53
CA PRO A 316 11.10 10.48 23.17
C PRO A 316 9.75 10.07 23.78
N ASP A 317 9.38 10.70 24.89
CA ASP A 317 8.06 10.55 25.50
C ASP A 317 7.05 11.33 24.65
N ARG A 318 6.46 10.63 23.67
CA ARG A 318 5.58 11.21 22.67
C ARG A 318 4.25 11.54 23.33
N LYS A 319 3.87 12.81 23.32
CA LYS A 319 2.53 13.23 23.73
C LYS A 319 1.50 12.57 22.80
N THR A 320 0.54 11.84 23.35
CA THR A 320 -0.65 11.40 22.62
C THR A 320 -1.62 12.59 22.54
N ALA A 321 -1.84 13.11 21.33
CA ALA A 321 -2.81 14.17 21.09
C ALA A 321 -4.14 13.59 20.59
N ARG A 322 -5.24 14.33 20.76
CA ARG A 322 -6.50 14.05 20.04
C ARG A 322 -6.25 14.29 18.57
N THR A 323 -6.15 13.23 17.76
CA THR A 323 -5.86 13.32 16.33
C THR A 323 -7.17 13.37 15.55
N GLY A 324 -7.49 14.51 14.92
CA GLY A 324 -8.78 14.64 14.22
C GLY A 324 -8.93 15.84 13.28
N HIS A 325 -8.02 16.80 13.30
CA HIS A 325 -8.11 18.01 12.46
C HIS A 325 -7.49 17.79 11.08
N ILE A 326 -8.13 16.95 10.27
CA ILE A 326 -7.72 16.67 8.88
C ILE A 326 -7.55 17.97 8.09
N GLU A 327 -8.44 18.95 8.33
CA GLU A 327 -8.40 20.25 7.67
C GLU A 327 -7.12 21.03 7.94
N ASP A 328 -6.62 20.99 9.18
CA ASP A 328 -5.40 21.69 9.54
C ASP A 328 -4.19 20.98 8.94
N THR A 329 -4.17 19.64 8.99
CA THR A 329 -3.07 18.85 8.44
C THR A 329 -2.96 18.97 6.91
N ILE A 330 -4.05 19.12 6.17
CA ILE A 330 -4.01 19.25 4.70
C ILE A 330 -4.05 20.71 4.19
N GLY A 331 -4.19 21.68 5.10
CA GLY A 331 -4.29 23.10 4.77
C GLY A 331 -5.68 23.55 4.31
N ALA A 332 -6.74 22.75 4.53
CA ALA A 332 -8.10 23.08 4.14
C ALA A 332 -8.64 24.32 4.88
N THR A 333 -8.37 24.45 6.20
CA THR A 333 -8.92 25.53 7.05
C THR A 333 -8.58 26.92 6.50
N GLY A 334 -7.33 27.13 6.08
CA GLY A 334 -6.86 28.38 5.50
C GLY A 334 -7.22 28.58 4.03
N SER A 335 -7.62 27.52 3.32
CA SER A 335 -7.80 27.55 1.87
C SER A 335 -9.26 27.55 1.42
N ARG A 336 -10.26 27.56 2.32
CA ARG A 336 -11.69 27.55 1.95
C ARG A 336 -12.15 28.82 1.24
N LEU A 337 -11.55 29.97 1.55
CA LEU A 337 -11.80 31.23 0.86
C LEU A 337 -10.74 31.43 -0.21
N GLN A 338 -11.13 31.33 -1.48
CA GLN A 338 -10.21 31.51 -2.62
C GLN A 338 -10.71 32.61 -3.55
N GLN A 339 -9.77 33.40 -4.08
CA GLN A 339 -10.07 34.27 -5.22
C GLN A 339 -9.89 33.48 -6.51
N ILE A 340 -10.97 33.26 -7.23
CA ILE A 340 -10.99 32.51 -8.48
C ILE A 340 -11.65 33.40 -9.53
N GLY A 341 -10.91 33.73 -10.60
CA GLY A 341 -11.39 34.64 -11.64
C GLY A 341 -11.82 36.03 -11.11
N GLY A 342 -11.23 36.49 -10.01
CA GLY A 342 -11.58 37.76 -9.36
C GLY A 342 -12.79 37.71 -8.41
N GLN A 343 -13.38 36.54 -8.15
CA GLN A 343 -14.45 36.37 -7.17
C GLN A 343 -14.00 35.58 -5.94
N SER A 344 -14.43 36.02 -4.76
CA SER A 344 -14.24 35.29 -3.51
C SER A 344 -15.23 34.13 -3.44
N MET A 345 -14.73 32.89 -3.51
CA MET A 345 -15.54 31.68 -3.40
C MET A 345 -15.29 30.98 -2.07
N ASN A 346 -16.38 30.53 -1.44
CA ASN A 346 -16.34 29.66 -0.26
C ASN A 346 -16.43 28.19 -0.69
N LEU A 347 -15.30 27.51 -0.64
CA LEU A 347 -15.14 26.14 -1.12
C LEU A 347 -15.48 25.14 -0.02
N THR A 348 -16.56 24.41 -0.26
CA THR A 348 -17.16 23.43 0.66
C THR A 348 -17.61 22.16 -0.05
N GLY A 349 -17.44 22.04 -1.36
CA GLY A 349 -17.91 20.93 -2.19
C GLY A 349 -19.34 21.12 -2.69
N THR A 350 -19.96 22.27 -2.41
CA THR A 350 -21.34 22.56 -2.80
C THR A 350 -21.57 22.30 -4.29
N GLY A 351 -22.64 21.55 -4.57
CA GLY A 351 -23.04 21.21 -5.94
C GLY A 351 -22.31 20.00 -6.52
N VAL A 352 -21.26 19.47 -5.89
CA VAL A 352 -20.53 18.29 -6.38
C VAL A 352 -21.04 17.02 -5.69
N GLY A 353 -21.32 15.97 -6.47
CA GLY A 353 -21.64 14.64 -5.97
C GLY A 353 -20.40 13.77 -5.81
N ILE A 354 -20.21 13.22 -4.61
CA ILE A 354 -19.19 12.22 -4.29
C ILE A 354 -19.89 10.88 -4.08
N ALA A 355 -19.61 9.91 -4.96
CA ALA A 355 -20.05 8.54 -4.78
C ALA A 355 -19.06 7.76 -3.90
N VAL A 356 -19.55 7.19 -2.81
CA VAL A 356 -18.79 6.38 -1.86
C VAL A 356 -19.19 4.93 -2.11
N VAL A 357 -18.26 4.16 -2.70
CA VAL A 357 -18.46 2.76 -3.05
C VAL A 357 -17.84 1.90 -1.96
N ASP A 358 -18.68 1.37 -1.05
CA ASP A 358 -18.22 0.81 0.23
C ASP A 358 -19.27 -0.15 0.86
N SER A 359 -19.30 -0.28 2.19
CA SER A 359 -20.25 -1.10 2.97
C SER A 359 -21.63 -0.47 3.20
N GLY A 360 -21.91 0.65 2.53
CA GLY A 360 -23.10 1.48 2.75
C GLY A 360 -22.82 2.64 3.70
N ILE A 361 -23.85 3.41 4.02
CA ILE A 361 -23.75 4.51 5.01
C ILE A 361 -24.93 4.51 5.98
N TYR A 362 -24.68 4.94 7.21
CA TYR A 362 -25.74 5.31 8.14
C TYR A 362 -26.29 6.70 7.78
N ALA A 363 -27.33 6.73 6.94
CA ALA A 363 -27.94 7.96 6.44
C ALA A 363 -28.61 8.83 7.53
N GLY A 364 -28.82 8.28 8.73
CA GLY A 364 -29.42 8.99 9.87
C GLY A 364 -28.45 9.86 10.68
N HIS A 365 -27.16 9.89 10.35
CA HIS A 365 -26.19 10.72 11.06
C HIS A 365 -26.47 12.21 10.80
N GLU A 366 -26.50 13.04 11.85
CA GLU A 366 -26.78 14.49 11.70
C GLU A 366 -25.71 15.25 10.91
N GLY A 367 -24.52 14.66 10.79
CA GLY A 367 -23.39 15.18 10.02
C GLY A 367 -23.65 15.29 8.50
N TRP A 368 -24.72 14.65 8.02
CA TRP A 368 -25.17 14.73 6.63
C TRP A 368 -26.08 15.90 6.32
N LEU A 369 -26.58 16.60 7.34
CA LEU A 369 -27.51 17.70 7.14
C LEU A 369 -26.81 18.91 6.49
N ASN A 370 -27.50 19.62 5.61
CA ASN A 370 -27.04 20.92 5.13
C ASN A 370 -27.50 22.04 6.10
N GLY A 371 -27.16 23.29 5.79
CA GLY A 371 -27.57 24.45 6.62
C GLY A 371 -29.08 24.65 6.78
N ASN A 372 -29.90 23.97 5.97
CA ASN A 372 -31.37 23.98 6.05
C ASN A 372 -31.94 22.74 6.75
N GLY A 373 -31.10 21.89 7.35
CA GLY A 373 -31.53 20.65 8.01
C GLY A 373 -31.95 19.54 7.05
N GLN A 374 -31.64 19.63 5.75
CA GLN A 374 -31.95 18.60 4.76
C GLN A 374 -30.76 17.66 4.55
N SER A 375 -31.03 16.37 4.33
CA SER A 375 -29.97 15.40 4.07
C SER A 375 -29.25 15.67 2.74
N ARG A 376 -27.92 15.60 2.79
CA ARG A 376 -27.02 15.61 1.62
C ARG A 376 -26.79 14.21 1.05
N VAL A 377 -27.29 13.15 1.68
CA VAL A 377 -27.35 11.82 1.08
C VAL A 377 -28.42 11.84 -0.02
N LYS A 378 -28.00 11.86 -1.29
CA LYS A 378 -28.91 11.99 -2.45
C LYS A 378 -29.34 10.67 -3.05
N ALA A 379 -28.55 9.63 -2.82
CA ALA A 379 -28.90 8.25 -3.15
C ALA A 379 -28.23 7.31 -2.15
N ASN A 380 -28.91 6.21 -1.85
CA ASN A 380 -28.40 5.13 -1.03
C ASN A 380 -28.87 3.81 -1.67
N VAL A 381 -27.98 3.13 -2.37
CA VAL A 381 -28.28 1.94 -3.17
C VAL A 381 -27.46 0.74 -2.69
N ASP A 382 -28.03 -0.45 -2.83
CA ASP A 382 -27.45 -1.71 -2.38
C ASP A 382 -27.37 -2.73 -3.51
N PHE A 383 -26.20 -3.36 -3.64
CA PHE A 383 -25.91 -4.43 -4.61
C PHE A 383 -25.62 -5.77 -3.94
N THR A 384 -25.64 -5.86 -2.61
CA THR A 384 -25.31 -7.07 -1.86
C THR A 384 -26.55 -7.84 -1.40
N GLY A 385 -27.71 -7.17 -1.33
CA GLY A 385 -28.97 -7.75 -0.86
C GLY A 385 -29.18 -7.64 0.65
N ASP A 386 -28.31 -6.89 1.34
CA ASP A 386 -28.32 -6.73 2.80
C ASP A 386 -29.03 -5.45 3.26
N GLY A 387 -29.59 -4.68 2.32
CA GLY A 387 -30.15 -3.37 2.57
C GLY A 387 -29.10 -2.27 2.63
N THR A 388 -29.54 -1.01 2.68
CA THR A 388 -28.68 0.16 2.45
C THR A 388 -27.98 0.70 3.70
N GLY A 389 -28.17 0.03 4.85
CA GLY A 389 -27.52 0.41 6.11
C GLY A 389 -26.04 0.03 6.12
N ASP A 390 -25.30 0.56 7.08
CA ASP A 390 -23.88 0.27 7.26
C ASP A 390 -23.62 -0.52 8.55
N ALA A 391 -23.99 -1.80 8.53
CA ALA A 391 -23.74 -2.70 9.65
C ALA A 391 -22.25 -3.05 9.80
N TYR A 392 -21.42 -2.78 8.79
CA TYR A 392 -19.97 -2.97 8.90
C TYR A 392 -19.28 -1.75 9.54
N GLY A 393 -19.74 -0.54 9.22
CA GLY A 393 -19.31 0.73 9.82
C GLY A 393 -18.24 1.49 9.03
N HIS A 394 -17.60 0.85 8.06
CA HIS A 394 -16.48 1.43 7.30
C HIS A 394 -16.95 2.54 6.35
N GLY A 395 -18.00 2.30 5.56
CA GLY A 395 -18.49 3.27 4.58
C GLY A 395 -18.99 4.58 5.20
N THR A 396 -19.61 4.53 6.38
CA THR A 396 -20.01 5.73 7.13
C THR A 396 -18.80 6.57 7.55
N HIS A 397 -17.73 5.92 8.01
CA HIS A 397 -16.48 6.59 8.39
C HIS A 397 -15.81 7.24 7.17
N VAL A 398 -15.68 6.49 6.09
CA VAL A 398 -15.13 6.94 4.80
C VAL A 398 -15.90 8.15 4.25
N ALA A 399 -17.23 8.08 4.22
CA ALA A 399 -18.07 9.18 3.75
C ALA A 399 -17.93 10.43 4.64
N GLY A 400 -17.73 10.24 5.95
CA GLY A 400 -17.54 11.33 6.91
C GLY A 400 -16.24 12.09 6.65
N LEU A 401 -15.14 11.39 6.36
CA LEU A 401 -13.85 11.98 5.99
C LEU A 401 -13.93 12.79 4.68
N ALA A 402 -14.70 12.30 3.71
CA ALA A 402 -14.88 13.00 2.44
C ALA A 402 -15.75 14.26 2.59
N ALA A 403 -16.89 14.15 3.28
CA ALA A 403 -17.95 15.15 3.19
C ALA A 403 -18.77 15.41 4.46
N GLY A 404 -18.35 14.93 5.63
CA GLY A 404 -19.04 15.20 6.90
C GLY A 404 -18.98 16.69 7.29
N ASN A 405 -20.09 17.28 7.74
CA ASN A 405 -20.10 18.70 8.15
C ASN A 405 -19.53 18.93 9.57
N SER A 406 -19.63 17.91 10.43
CA SER A 406 -19.30 17.87 11.85
C SER A 406 -19.80 19.06 12.67
N ALA A 407 -21.03 19.54 12.39
CA ALA A 407 -21.56 20.79 12.96
C ALA A 407 -21.65 20.77 14.50
N LYS A 408 -22.03 19.63 15.11
CA LYS A 408 -22.15 19.46 16.57
C LYS A 408 -20.82 19.52 17.31
N ASN A 409 -19.73 19.20 16.62
CA ASN A 409 -18.36 19.24 17.14
C ASN A 409 -17.66 20.56 16.79
N ASN A 410 -18.41 21.63 16.52
CA ASN A 410 -17.88 22.90 16.00
C ASN A 410 -17.00 22.74 14.74
N GLY A 411 -17.21 21.68 13.97
CA GLY A 411 -16.39 21.34 12.80
C GLY A 411 -15.06 20.66 13.11
N ALA A 412 -14.77 20.25 14.35
CA ALA A 412 -13.50 19.65 14.74
C ALA A 412 -13.11 18.42 13.89
N TYR A 413 -14.11 17.64 13.46
CA TYR A 413 -13.95 16.43 12.64
C TYR A 413 -14.64 16.57 11.29
N ARG A 414 -14.64 17.79 10.74
CA ARG A 414 -15.24 18.10 9.45
C ARG A 414 -14.45 17.39 8.34
N GLY A 415 -15.19 16.77 7.42
CA GLY A 415 -14.63 16.18 6.22
C GLY A 415 -14.22 17.26 5.21
N VAL A 416 -13.40 16.90 4.23
CA VAL A 416 -12.76 17.87 3.34
C VAL A 416 -13.77 18.72 2.56
N ALA A 417 -14.83 18.10 2.03
CA ALA A 417 -15.90 18.72 1.24
C ALA A 417 -17.26 18.70 1.98
N PRO A 418 -17.42 19.51 3.05
CA PRO A 418 -18.52 19.40 4.02
C PRO A 418 -19.93 19.71 3.51
N ASN A 419 -20.07 20.23 2.29
CA ASN A 419 -21.34 20.52 1.62
C ASN A 419 -21.50 19.75 0.29
N ALA A 420 -20.60 18.82 -0.03
CA ALA A 420 -20.79 17.91 -1.16
C ALA A 420 -22.02 17.02 -0.93
N ASN A 421 -22.68 16.64 -2.04
CA ASN A 421 -23.72 15.62 -2.04
C ASN A 421 -23.07 14.23 -1.92
N ILE A 422 -23.67 13.35 -1.14
CA ILE A 422 -23.16 12.00 -0.91
C ILE A 422 -24.06 11.00 -1.63
N ILE A 423 -23.44 10.11 -2.41
CA ILE A 423 -24.09 9.02 -3.12
C ILE A 423 -23.53 7.72 -2.55
N SER A 424 -24.31 7.04 -1.73
CA SER A 424 -23.90 5.77 -1.12
C SER A 424 -24.20 4.61 -2.06
N VAL A 425 -23.15 3.85 -2.38
CA VAL A 425 -23.20 2.69 -3.26
C VAL A 425 -22.63 1.50 -2.51
N LYS A 426 -23.51 0.72 -1.88
CA LYS A 426 -23.11 -0.43 -1.08
C LYS A 426 -22.78 -1.62 -1.98
N VAL A 427 -21.52 -2.06 -1.91
CA VAL A 427 -20.97 -3.21 -2.65
C VAL A 427 -20.21 -4.17 -1.73
N LEU A 428 -20.07 -3.81 -0.45
CA LEU A 428 -19.61 -4.70 0.61
C LEU A 428 -20.78 -5.06 1.52
N ASN A 429 -20.93 -6.34 1.80
CA ASN A 429 -22.00 -6.86 2.64
C ASN A 429 -21.81 -6.42 4.11
N ASN A 430 -22.69 -6.85 5.01
CA ASN A 430 -22.64 -6.45 6.42
C ASN A 430 -21.38 -6.91 7.20
N ASN A 431 -20.58 -7.81 6.61
CA ASN A 431 -19.30 -8.28 7.15
C ASN A 431 -18.09 -7.62 6.46
N GLY A 432 -18.31 -6.67 5.55
CA GLY A 432 -17.25 -6.01 4.79
C GLY A 432 -16.70 -6.84 3.62
N VAL A 433 -17.38 -7.93 3.25
CA VAL A 433 -16.99 -8.80 2.12
C VAL A 433 -17.67 -8.32 0.84
N GLY A 434 -16.91 -8.17 -0.23
CA GLY A 434 -17.38 -7.74 -1.54
C GLY A 434 -17.24 -8.81 -2.60
N GLN A 435 -17.93 -8.61 -3.73
CA GLN A 435 -17.76 -9.39 -4.95
C GLN A 435 -17.48 -8.46 -6.13
N THR A 436 -16.64 -8.89 -7.07
CA THR A 436 -16.33 -8.13 -8.29
C THR A 436 -17.60 -7.76 -9.07
N SER A 437 -18.58 -8.66 -9.13
CA SER A 437 -19.88 -8.43 -9.79
C SER A 437 -20.66 -7.27 -9.16
N TRP A 438 -20.74 -7.21 -7.82
CA TRP A 438 -21.40 -6.14 -7.08
C TRP A 438 -20.71 -4.80 -7.29
N LEU A 439 -19.37 -4.80 -7.25
CA LEU A 439 -18.58 -3.62 -7.53
C LEU A 439 -18.82 -3.09 -8.96
N LEU A 440 -18.75 -3.96 -9.97
CA LEU A 440 -18.99 -3.59 -11.36
C LEU A 440 -20.41 -3.05 -11.58
N ASN A 441 -21.42 -3.67 -10.96
CA ASN A 441 -22.80 -3.19 -11.02
C ASN A 441 -22.96 -1.83 -10.35
N GLY A 442 -22.33 -1.61 -9.19
CA GLY A 442 -22.31 -0.32 -8.50
C GLY A 442 -21.64 0.79 -9.32
N LEU A 443 -20.47 0.51 -9.92
CA LEU A 443 -19.78 1.44 -10.81
C LEU A 443 -20.61 1.75 -12.07
N ASN A 444 -21.26 0.74 -12.64
CA ASN A 444 -22.16 0.93 -13.78
C ASN A 444 -23.38 1.80 -13.41
N TRP A 445 -23.97 1.57 -12.24
CA TRP A 445 -25.07 2.40 -11.74
C TRP A 445 -24.63 3.85 -11.53
N ILE A 446 -23.43 4.08 -10.99
CA ILE A 446 -22.85 5.43 -10.88
C ILE A 446 -22.79 6.10 -12.24
N LEU A 447 -22.27 5.42 -13.25
CA LEU A 447 -22.15 5.96 -14.60
C LEU A 447 -23.52 6.35 -15.19
N GLN A 448 -24.53 5.51 -14.97
CA GLN A 448 -25.91 5.75 -15.44
C GLN A 448 -26.60 6.90 -14.70
N ASN A 449 -26.30 7.11 -13.41
CA ASN A 449 -26.95 8.12 -12.57
C ASN A 449 -26.10 9.39 -12.35
N ARG A 450 -24.93 9.48 -13.01
CA ARG A 450 -23.98 10.58 -12.82
C ARG A 450 -24.59 11.95 -13.05
N THR A 451 -25.44 12.10 -14.07
CA THR A 451 -26.05 13.39 -14.43
C THR A 451 -27.11 13.79 -13.41
N GLN A 452 -27.94 12.84 -12.96
CA GLN A 452 -29.02 13.09 -12.00
C GLN A 452 -28.47 13.57 -10.64
N HIS A 453 -27.37 12.99 -10.17
CA HIS A 453 -26.79 13.33 -8.86
C HIS A 453 -25.55 14.22 -8.94
N ASN A 454 -25.21 14.71 -10.14
CA ASN A 454 -23.96 15.40 -10.44
C ASN A 454 -22.72 14.69 -9.84
N ILE A 455 -22.62 13.38 -10.05
CA ILE A 455 -21.50 12.57 -9.58
C ILE A 455 -20.28 12.94 -10.39
N ARG A 456 -19.32 13.60 -9.75
CA ARG A 456 -18.04 14.00 -10.37
C ARG A 456 -16.84 13.31 -9.75
N VAL A 457 -17.01 12.75 -8.55
CA VAL A 457 -15.95 12.03 -7.83
C VAL A 457 -16.48 10.68 -7.36
N VAL A 458 -15.68 9.64 -7.52
CA VAL A 458 -15.92 8.30 -7.00
C VAL A 458 -14.78 7.93 -6.06
N ASN A 459 -15.11 7.57 -4.83
CA ASN A 459 -14.17 7.07 -3.84
C ASN A 459 -14.29 5.54 -3.71
N LEU A 460 -13.17 4.84 -3.90
CA LEU A 460 -13.02 3.40 -3.76
C LEU A 460 -12.06 3.12 -2.60
N SER A 461 -12.61 3.04 -1.39
CA SER A 461 -11.88 2.69 -0.16
C SER A 461 -11.83 1.18 0.07
N LEU A 462 -11.86 0.42 -1.01
CA LEU A 462 -11.84 -1.04 -1.07
C LEU A 462 -10.92 -1.48 -2.21
N GLY A 463 -10.55 -2.75 -2.21
CA GLY A 463 -9.80 -3.30 -3.32
C GLY A 463 -9.69 -4.82 -3.27
N THR A 464 -9.29 -5.39 -4.39
CA THR A 464 -8.99 -6.80 -4.56
C THR A 464 -7.50 -6.98 -4.85
N VAL A 465 -7.02 -8.21 -4.82
CA VAL A 465 -5.64 -8.50 -5.22
C VAL A 465 -5.47 -8.15 -6.71
N ALA A 466 -4.42 -7.39 -7.03
CA ALA A 466 -4.09 -7.00 -8.41
C ALA A 466 -3.30 -8.13 -9.11
N VAL A 467 -4.00 -9.18 -9.54
CA VAL A 467 -3.38 -10.29 -10.29
C VAL A 467 -3.33 -10.01 -11.79
N ASP A 468 -4.45 -9.57 -12.37
CA ASP A 468 -4.58 -9.28 -13.79
C ASP A 468 -4.03 -7.89 -14.11
N THR A 469 -3.37 -7.77 -15.27
CA THR A 469 -2.94 -6.47 -15.81
C THR A 469 -4.09 -5.48 -15.83
N TYR A 470 -3.80 -4.21 -15.56
CA TYR A 470 -4.83 -3.17 -15.54
C TYR A 470 -5.56 -3.00 -16.88
N THR A 471 -5.01 -3.52 -17.99
CA THR A 471 -5.67 -3.52 -19.30
C THR A 471 -6.71 -4.62 -19.47
N ASN A 472 -6.67 -5.66 -18.63
CA ASN A 472 -7.55 -6.83 -18.72
C ASN A 472 -8.49 -6.94 -17.52
N ASP A 473 -8.07 -6.43 -16.36
CA ASP A 473 -8.89 -6.41 -15.15
C ASP A 473 -10.23 -5.71 -15.43
N PRO A 474 -11.38 -6.39 -15.26
CA PRO A 474 -12.68 -5.80 -15.54
C PRO A 474 -12.98 -4.58 -14.65
N ILE A 475 -12.45 -4.54 -13.42
CA ILE A 475 -12.56 -3.38 -12.54
C ILE A 475 -11.74 -2.23 -13.13
N GLY A 476 -10.49 -2.49 -13.53
CA GLY A 476 -9.60 -1.56 -14.23
C GLY A 476 -10.24 -0.94 -15.49
N LEU A 477 -10.90 -1.75 -16.31
CA LEU A 477 -11.62 -1.30 -17.50
C LEU A 477 -12.86 -0.46 -17.15
N LYS A 478 -13.62 -0.84 -16.12
CA LYS A 478 -14.78 -0.07 -15.68
C LYS A 478 -14.39 1.28 -15.10
N VAL A 479 -13.34 1.36 -14.27
CA VAL A 479 -12.87 2.66 -13.75
C VAL A 479 -12.31 3.56 -14.87
N LYS A 480 -11.68 2.98 -15.90
CA LYS A 480 -11.31 3.72 -17.12
C LYS A 480 -12.53 4.33 -17.79
N GLU A 481 -13.61 3.58 -17.93
CA GLU A 481 -14.85 4.08 -18.54
C GLU A 481 -15.45 5.26 -17.76
N LEU A 482 -15.43 5.20 -16.41
CA LEU A 482 -15.83 6.32 -15.56
C LEU A 482 -14.95 7.55 -15.80
N VAL A 483 -13.62 7.37 -15.82
CA VAL A 483 -12.66 8.45 -16.07
C VAL A 483 -12.85 9.08 -17.45
N ASN A 484 -13.09 8.26 -18.48
CA ASN A 484 -13.41 8.72 -19.84
C ASN A 484 -14.67 9.58 -19.90
N ASN A 485 -15.60 9.38 -18.96
CA ASN A 485 -16.83 10.16 -18.82
C ASN A 485 -16.70 11.34 -17.84
N GLY A 486 -15.47 11.80 -17.57
CA GLY A 486 -15.20 13.02 -16.79
C GLY A 486 -15.35 12.85 -15.28
N ILE A 487 -15.43 11.61 -14.78
CA ILE A 487 -15.51 11.30 -13.35
C ILE A 487 -14.09 11.11 -12.79
N VAL A 488 -13.75 11.83 -11.72
CA VAL A 488 -12.52 11.61 -10.96
C VAL A 488 -12.68 10.35 -10.12
N VAL A 489 -11.84 9.34 -10.35
CA VAL A 489 -11.85 8.11 -9.55
C VAL A 489 -10.64 8.11 -8.62
N VAL A 490 -10.89 7.99 -7.31
CA VAL A 490 -9.89 7.94 -6.25
C VAL A 490 -9.94 6.57 -5.58
N ALA A 491 -8.81 5.88 -5.52
CA ALA A 491 -8.71 4.52 -4.98
C ALA A 491 -7.66 4.44 -3.87
N ALA A 492 -7.94 3.65 -2.84
CA ALA A 492 -6.95 3.32 -1.81
C ALA A 492 -5.81 2.47 -2.41
N ALA A 493 -4.57 2.70 -1.97
CA ALA A 493 -3.42 1.90 -2.41
C ALA A 493 -3.44 0.45 -1.90
N GLY A 494 -4.07 0.22 -0.73
CA GLY A 494 -4.07 -1.06 -0.01
C GLY A 494 -3.26 -0.99 1.28
N ASN A 495 -3.39 -2.00 2.15
CA ASN A 495 -2.76 -2.02 3.49
C ASN A 495 -1.73 -3.16 3.68
N LEU A 496 -1.12 -3.66 2.60
CA LEU A 496 -0.13 -4.75 2.61
C LEU A 496 1.31 -4.23 2.44
N GLY A 497 1.60 -3.03 2.93
CA GLY A 497 2.93 -2.41 2.81
C GLY A 497 4.00 -2.99 3.74
N ARG A 498 3.62 -3.81 4.73
CA ARG A 498 4.54 -4.36 5.72
C ARG A 498 4.71 -5.86 5.50
N ALA A 499 5.95 -6.33 5.45
CA ALA A 499 6.23 -7.75 5.39
C ALA A 499 5.87 -8.42 6.74
N PRO A 500 5.43 -9.69 6.75
CA PRO A 500 5.08 -10.41 7.98
C PRO A 500 6.19 -10.39 9.04
N VAL A 501 7.46 -10.47 8.61
CA VAL A 501 8.66 -10.45 9.47
C VAL A 501 9.18 -9.03 9.80
N GLY A 502 8.38 -8.00 9.54
CA GLY A 502 8.81 -6.60 9.62
C GLY A 502 9.58 -6.12 8.39
N GLY A 503 9.67 -4.80 8.22
CA GLY A 503 10.23 -4.18 7.03
C GLY A 503 9.18 -3.85 5.95
N LYS A 504 9.65 -3.15 4.91
CA LYS A 504 8.83 -2.64 3.81
C LYS A 504 8.58 -3.76 2.79
N LEU A 505 7.34 -3.93 2.37
CA LEU A 505 6.93 -4.82 1.29
C LEU A 505 6.49 -3.98 0.08
N TYR A 506 7.20 -4.13 -1.02
CA TYR A 506 6.93 -3.48 -2.31
C TYR A 506 6.11 -4.40 -3.21
N GLY A 507 5.41 -3.83 -4.18
CA GLY A 507 4.62 -4.62 -5.13
C GLY A 507 3.20 -4.95 -4.69
N THR A 508 2.66 -4.19 -3.74
CA THR A 508 1.43 -4.55 -3.02
C THR A 508 0.23 -3.66 -3.32
N ILE A 509 0.32 -2.84 -4.37
CA ILE A 509 -0.79 -2.00 -4.81
C ILE A 509 -1.94 -2.88 -5.32
N HIS A 510 -3.12 -2.72 -4.71
CA HIS A 510 -4.32 -3.50 -5.02
C HIS A 510 -5.08 -2.97 -6.24
N SER A 511 -5.98 -3.79 -6.81
CA SER A 511 -6.96 -3.31 -7.79
C SER A 511 -8.13 -2.64 -7.05
N PRO A 512 -8.65 -1.49 -7.54
CA PRO A 512 -8.29 -0.80 -8.78
C PRO A 512 -7.17 0.24 -8.67
N GLY A 513 -6.50 0.35 -7.52
CA GLY A 513 -5.36 1.25 -7.31
C GLY A 513 -4.15 1.01 -8.22
N ASN A 514 -4.03 -0.18 -8.82
CA ASN A 514 -3.01 -0.50 -9.82
C ASN A 514 -3.27 0.16 -11.18
N SER A 515 -4.49 0.65 -11.41
CA SER A 515 -4.89 1.27 -12.67
C SER A 515 -4.24 2.65 -12.87
N PRO A 516 -3.69 2.96 -14.06
CA PRO A 516 -3.08 4.25 -14.34
C PRO A 516 -4.12 5.37 -14.50
N TRP A 517 -5.41 5.05 -14.64
CA TRP A 517 -6.48 6.04 -14.82
C TRP A 517 -7.01 6.61 -13.49
N VAL A 518 -6.83 5.89 -12.38
CA VAL A 518 -7.30 6.34 -11.07
C VAL A 518 -6.21 7.10 -10.31
N ILE A 519 -6.64 7.95 -9.37
CA ILE A 519 -5.74 8.57 -8.38
C ILE A 519 -5.61 7.59 -7.21
N THR A 520 -4.45 6.97 -7.07
CA THR A 520 -4.16 5.97 -6.03
C THR A 520 -3.52 6.64 -4.83
N VAL A 521 -4.10 6.42 -3.66
CA VAL A 521 -3.76 7.16 -2.44
C VAL A 521 -3.17 6.23 -1.38
N GLY A 522 -1.91 6.48 -1.01
CA GLY A 522 -1.29 5.86 0.16
C GLY A 522 -1.59 6.64 1.44
N ALA A 523 -1.19 6.09 2.59
CA ALA A 523 -1.48 6.66 3.91
C ALA A 523 -0.21 7.25 4.55
N SER A 524 -0.33 8.48 5.07
CA SER A 524 0.65 9.08 5.97
C SER A 524 0.14 9.07 7.42
N ASN A 525 1.10 9.03 8.36
CA ASN A 525 0.88 9.33 9.76
C ASN A 525 1.31 10.77 10.00
N SER A 526 0.37 11.60 10.47
CA SER A 526 0.68 12.97 10.89
C SER A 526 1.11 13.08 12.34
N TYR A 527 1.19 11.96 13.06
CA TYR A 527 1.50 11.90 14.49
C TYR A 527 0.63 12.80 15.37
N GLY A 528 -0.54 13.23 14.86
CA GLY A 528 -1.43 14.13 15.55
C GLY A 528 -1.00 15.59 15.57
N THR A 529 0.00 15.96 14.79
CA THR A 529 0.52 17.33 14.72
C THR A 529 -0.01 18.06 13.48
N THR A 530 0.12 19.39 13.50
CA THR A 530 -0.02 20.23 12.29
C THR A 530 1.35 20.52 11.65
N GLU A 531 2.42 20.09 12.32
CA GLU A 531 3.73 20.01 11.70
C GLU A 531 3.67 18.96 10.60
N ARG A 532 4.43 19.20 9.53
CA ARG A 532 4.40 18.36 8.33
C ARG A 532 5.78 17.78 8.03
N SER A 533 6.81 18.23 8.73
CA SER A 533 8.19 17.74 8.65
C SER A 533 8.38 16.40 9.36
N ASP A 534 7.53 16.09 10.34
CA ASP A 534 7.48 14.84 11.09
C ASP A 534 6.59 13.78 10.43
N ASP A 535 5.69 14.16 9.51
CA ASP A 535 4.84 13.23 8.78
C ASP A 535 5.65 12.15 8.04
N ARG A 536 5.21 10.90 8.15
CA ARG A 536 5.84 9.74 7.48
C ARG A 536 4.78 8.86 6.83
N VAL A 537 5.13 8.17 5.75
CA VAL A 537 4.27 7.12 5.17
C VAL A 537 4.07 6.02 6.21
N THR A 538 2.83 5.55 6.38
CA THR A 538 2.53 4.51 7.37
C THR A 538 3.18 3.19 6.98
N THR A 539 3.46 2.35 7.98
CA THR A 539 4.10 1.05 7.75
C THR A 539 3.21 0.13 6.91
N TYR A 540 1.89 0.17 7.12
CA TYR A 540 0.92 -0.65 6.39
C TYR A 540 0.59 -0.13 4.97
N SER A 541 0.83 1.14 4.64
CA SER A 541 0.47 1.68 3.32
C SER A 541 1.15 0.88 2.21
N SER A 542 0.37 0.34 1.26
CA SER A 542 0.93 -0.45 0.16
C SER A 542 1.84 0.38 -0.73
N ARG A 543 2.83 -0.29 -1.31
CA ARG A 543 3.95 0.33 -2.02
C ARG A 543 4.03 -0.22 -3.44
N GLY A 544 4.33 0.64 -4.40
CA GLY A 544 4.58 0.25 -5.78
C GLY A 544 5.90 -0.50 -5.96
N PRO A 545 6.35 -0.68 -7.22
CA PRO A 545 5.54 -0.56 -8.44
C PRO A 545 4.38 -1.58 -8.44
N THR A 546 3.43 -1.47 -9.36
CA THR A 546 2.39 -2.50 -9.48
C THR A 546 2.97 -3.84 -9.94
N ARG A 547 2.36 -4.94 -9.49
CA ARG A 547 2.78 -6.32 -9.84
C ARG A 547 1.67 -7.15 -10.51
N SER A 548 0.61 -6.48 -10.98
CA SER A 548 -0.32 -7.09 -11.94
C SER A 548 0.40 -7.45 -13.24
N PHE A 549 -0.07 -8.49 -13.92
CA PHE A 549 0.60 -9.00 -15.13
C PHE A 549 -0.39 -9.59 -16.14
N TYR A 550 0.07 -9.79 -17.37
CA TYR A 550 -0.58 -10.71 -18.32
C TYR A 550 0.40 -11.80 -18.73
N THR A 551 -0.15 -12.91 -19.23
CA THR A 551 0.65 -13.99 -19.82
C THR A 551 0.67 -13.82 -21.33
N ASN A 552 1.87 -13.72 -21.92
CA ASN A 552 2.02 -13.60 -23.37
C ASN A 552 1.81 -14.96 -24.08
N SER A 553 1.85 -14.96 -25.42
CA SER A 553 1.69 -16.18 -26.23
C SER A 553 2.78 -17.24 -26.02
N LEU A 554 3.89 -16.88 -25.37
CA LEU A 554 5.00 -17.77 -25.01
C LEU A 554 4.87 -18.32 -23.56
N GLY A 555 3.77 -18.02 -22.86
CA GLY A 555 3.54 -18.47 -21.48
C GLY A 555 4.29 -17.65 -20.42
N GLN A 556 4.93 -16.53 -20.78
CA GLN A 556 5.70 -15.70 -19.85
C GLN A 556 4.82 -14.62 -19.21
N ARG A 557 5.01 -14.39 -17.90
CA ARG A 557 4.36 -13.29 -17.18
C ARG A 557 5.06 -11.98 -17.48
N VAL A 558 4.31 -11.02 -18.01
CA VAL A 558 4.77 -9.65 -18.27
C VAL A 558 4.10 -8.73 -17.24
N PHE A 559 4.90 -8.24 -16.29
CA PHE A 559 4.42 -7.38 -15.21
C PHE A 559 4.26 -5.93 -15.66
N ASP A 560 3.21 -5.29 -15.18
CA ASP A 560 2.89 -3.90 -15.52
C ASP A 560 3.94 -2.91 -15.00
N ASN A 561 4.46 -3.12 -13.78
CA ASN A 561 5.47 -2.27 -13.12
C ASN A 561 5.15 -0.76 -13.13
N VAL A 562 3.86 -0.41 -12.99
CA VAL A 562 3.39 0.99 -12.98
C VAL A 562 3.79 1.68 -11.67
N MET A 563 4.24 2.94 -11.74
CA MET A 563 4.51 3.74 -10.54
C MET A 563 3.23 4.10 -9.80
N LYS A 564 3.15 3.65 -8.55
CA LYS A 564 2.05 3.91 -7.60
C LYS A 564 2.60 3.90 -6.17
N PRO A 565 1.96 4.55 -5.18
CA PRO A 565 0.75 5.39 -5.31
C PRO A 565 1.04 6.72 -6.06
N ASP A 566 0.00 7.49 -6.36
CA ASP A 566 0.15 8.83 -6.98
C ASP A 566 0.56 9.88 -5.96
N LEU A 567 -0.03 9.81 -4.77
CA LEU A 567 0.27 10.68 -3.63
C LEU A 567 -0.18 9.99 -2.34
N VAL A 568 0.15 10.57 -1.19
CA VAL A 568 -0.32 10.11 0.12
C VAL A 568 -1.18 11.17 0.80
N ALA A 569 -2.06 10.76 1.70
CA ALA A 569 -2.82 11.66 2.55
C ALA A 569 -2.89 11.08 3.97
N PRO A 570 -3.25 11.89 5.00
CA PRO A 570 -3.41 11.37 6.35
C PRO A 570 -4.30 10.12 6.36
N GLY A 571 -3.89 9.08 7.07
CA GLY A 571 -4.64 7.81 7.10
C GLY A 571 -4.51 7.06 8.41
N ASN A 572 -3.80 7.60 9.39
CA ASN A 572 -3.55 6.95 10.67
C ASN A 572 -4.40 7.59 11.78
N GLN A 573 -5.16 6.75 12.49
CA GLN A 573 -5.97 7.14 13.66
C GLN A 573 -6.87 8.36 13.40
N LEU A 574 -7.61 8.34 12.31
CA LEU A 574 -8.53 9.42 11.95
C LEU A 574 -9.89 9.22 12.61
N ILE A 575 -10.40 10.29 13.20
CA ILE A 575 -11.75 10.35 13.75
C ILE A 575 -12.74 10.69 12.64
N SER A 576 -13.79 9.88 12.51
CA SER A 576 -14.92 10.19 11.62
C SER A 576 -16.19 9.48 12.08
N TYR A 577 -17.24 9.61 11.28
CA TYR A 577 -18.60 9.18 11.62
C TYR A 577 -18.71 7.69 11.88
N ARG A 578 -19.51 7.34 12.87
CA ARG A 578 -19.76 5.96 13.29
C ARG A 578 -21.21 5.59 13.00
N ALA A 579 -21.42 4.47 12.32
CA ALA A 579 -22.74 3.86 12.20
C ALA A 579 -23.17 3.20 13.53
N PRO A 580 -24.44 3.23 13.93
CA PRO A 580 -24.89 2.57 15.15
C PRO A 580 -24.77 1.04 15.05
N ASN A 581 -24.33 0.40 16.13
CA ASN A 581 -24.23 -1.07 16.26
C ASN A 581 -23.49 -1.76 15.11
N ASN A 582 -22.43 -1.12 14.61
CA ASN A 582 -21.66 -1.67 13.50
C ASN A 582 -20.62 -2.69 13.99
N LEU A 583 -20.25 -3.64 13.12
CA LEU A 583 -19.35 -4.74 13.42
C LEU A 583 -18.02 -4.26 14.01
N ARG A 584 -17.40 -3.24 13.41
CA ARG A 584 -16.11 -2.68 13.87
C ARG A 584 -16.18 -2.17 15.30
N SER A 585 -17.19 -1.36 15.60
CA SER A 585 -17.45 -0.80 16.93
C SER A 585 -17.78 -1.90 17.95
N THR A 586 -18.57 -2.91 17.56
CA THR A 586 -18.87 -4.02 18.47
C THR A 586 -17.69 -4.95 18.73
N SER A 587 -16.81 -5.14 17.75
CA SER A 587 -15.62 -6.00 17.88
C SER A 587 -14.44 -5.31 18.57
N ALA A 588 -14.37 -3.98 18.46
CA ALA A 588 -13.30 -3.15 19.01
C ALA A 588 -13.90 -1.84 19.58
N PRO A 589 -14.61 -1.89 20.73
CA PRO A 589 -15.26 -0.73 21.32
C PRO A 589 -14.30 0.41 21.68
N GLU A 590 -13.00 0.11 21.85
CA GLU A 590 -11.94 1.10 22.07
C GLU A 590 -11.73 2.06 20.90
N LEU A 591 -12.26 1.74 19.72
CA LEU A 591 -12.26 2.65 18.57
C LEU A 591 -13.34 3.72 18.68
N ASP A 592 -14.35 3.56 19.53
CA ASP A 592 -15.44 4.52 19.68
C ASP A 592 -14.97 5.79 20.40
N VAL A 593 -15.36 6.93 19.86
CA VAL A 593 -15.15 8.22 20.55
C VAL A 593 -16.32 8.44 21.51
N PRO A 594 -16.05 8.74 22.80
CA PRO A 594 -17.10 9.07 23.75
C PRO A 594 -17.93 10.27 23.28
N LEU A 595 -19.26 10.13 23.38
CA LEU A 595 -20.18 11.22 23.07
C LEU A 595 -19.96 12.40 24.03
N ALA A 596 -19.79 13.60 23.48
CA ALA A 596 -19.74 14.82 24.26
C ALA A 596 -21.13 15.18 24.80
N SER A 597 -21.17 16.10 25.78
CA SER A 597 -22.44 16.58 26.34
C SER A 597 -23.30 17.23 25.24
N GLY A 598 -24.53 16.71 25.08
CA GLY A 598 -25.47 17.19 24.05
C GLY A 598 -25.39 16.45 22.71
N GLU A 599 -24.47 15.49 22.56
CA GLU A 599 -24.43 14.59 21.42
C GLU A 599 -25.31 13.35 21.62
N THR A 600 -25.80 12.79 20.53
CA THR A 600 -26.62 11.58 20.52
C THR A 600 -25.94 10.46 19.76
N ALA A 601 -26.53 9.27 19.74
CA ALA A 601 -26.06 8.18 18.88
C ALA A 601 -26.00 8.56 17.38
N ALA A 602 -26.77 9.57 16.95
CA ALA A 602 -26.74 10.08 15.58
C ALA A 602 -25.56 11.04 15.29
N ASP A 603 -24.72 11.30 16.29
CA ASP A 603 -23.51 12.13 16.21
C ASP A 603 -22.23 11.32 16.45
N ALA A 604 -22.36 10.01 16.66
CA ALA A 604 -21.28 9.20 17.16
C ALA A 604 -20.09 9.13 16.18
N LEU A 605 -18.89 9.09 16.74
CA LEU A 605 -17.63 9.05 15.99
C LEU A 605 -16.80 7.82 16.38
N MET A 606 -15.87 7.42 15.52
CA MET A 606 -14.87 6.39 15.80
C MET A 606 -13.53 6.68 15.12
N TYR A 607 -12.47 6.06 15.64
CA TYR A 607 -11.15 6.02 15.04
C TYR A 607 -11.04 4.89 14.01
N GLN A 608 -10.44 5.18 12.85
CA GLN A 608 -9.96 4.14 11.95
C GLN A 608 -8.60 4.52 11.34
N SER A 609 -7.89 3.50 10.87
CA SER A 609 -6.61 3.65 10.16
C SER A 609 -6.62 2.83 8.88
N GLY A 610 -6.02 3.36 7.82
CA GLY A 610 -5.90 2.68 6.54
C GLY A 610 -5.77 3.64 5.37
N THR A 611 -5.29 3.12 4.24
CA THR A 611 -5.37 3.84 2.95
C THR A 611 -6.81 4.13 2.54
N SER A 612 -7.77 3.32 3.04
CA SER A 612 -9.21 3.55 2.97
C SER A 612 -9.69 4.84 3.63
N MET A 613 -8.94 5.38 4.60
CA MET A 613 -9.21 6.68 5.23
C MET A 613 -8.51 7.83 4.48
N SER A 614 -7.40 7.55 3.80
CA SER A 614 -6.67 8.55 3.00
C SER A 614 -7.36 8.86 1.66
N ALA A 615 -7.89 7.84 0.97
CA ALA A 615 -8.63 8.01 -0.28
C ALA A 615 -9.80 9.03 -0.20
N PRO A 616 -10.70 9.00 0.80
CA PRO A 616 -11.81 9.94 0.88
C PRO A 616 -11.38 11.39 1.12
N ILE A 617 -10.22 11.61 1.77
CA ILE A 617 -9.64 12.95 1.92
C ILE A 617 -9.28 13.53 0.55
N VAL A 618 -8.65 12.73 -0.31
CA VAL A 618 -8.30 13.13 -1.69
C VAL A 618 -9.56 13.26 -2.56
N ALA A 619 -10.57 12.41 -2.36
CA ALA A 619 -11.87 12.53 -3.04
C ALA A 619 -12.58 13.83 -2.68
N GLY A 620 -12.58 14.22 -1.41
CA GLY A 620 -13.10 15.51 -0.97
C GLY A 620 -12.28 16.68 -1.52
N ALA A 621 -10.95 16.57 -1.56
CA ALA A 621 -10.08 17.58 -2.20
C ALA A 621 -10.44 17.75 -3.68
N ALA A 622 -10.61 16.66 -4.43
CA ALA A 622 -11.05 16.70 -5.82
C ALA A 622 -12.41 17.39 -5.98
N ALA A 623 -13.36 17.16 -5.06
CA ALA A 623 -14.65 17.84 -5.08
C ALA A 623 -14.52 19.37 -4.85
N LEU A 624 -13.58 19.82 -4.01
CA LEU A 624 -13.27 21.24 -3.85
C LEU A 624 -12.65 21.84 -5.12
N LEU A 625 -11.70 21.13 -5.77
CA LEU A 625 -11.12 21.58 -7.04
C LEU A 625 -12.19 21.70 -8.14
N LEU A 626 -13.14 20.76 -8.19
CA LEU A 626 -14.23 20.76 -9.14
C LEU A 626 -15.32 21.80 -8.84
N GLN A 627 -15.52 22.16 -7.57
CA GLN A 627 -16.34 23.32 -7.22
C GLN A 627 -15.66 24.62 -7.69
N ALA A 628 -14.35 24.72 -7.47
CA ALA A 628 -13.53 25.87 -7.86
C ALA A 628 -13.47 26.05 -9.39
N ASN A 629 -13.33 24.96 -10.15
CA ASN A 629 -13.41 24.96 -11.60
C ASN A 629 -14.11 23.68 -12.10
N PRO A 630 -15.40 23.77 -12.52
CA PRO A 630 -16.19 22.59 -12.90
C PRO A 630 -15.73 21.92 -14.19
N ASN A 631 -14.90 22.60 -14.99
CA ASN A 631 -14.44 22.11 -16.29
C ASN A 631 -13.11 21.35 -16.20
N LEU A 632 -12.49 21.23 -15.02
CA LEU A 632 -11.29 20.41 -14.85
C LEU A 632 -11.57 18.96 -15.23
N THR A 633 -10.67 18.38 -16.01
CA THR A 633 -10.69 16.95 -16.35
C THR A 633 -10.10 16.13 -15.20
N PRO A 634 -10.36 14.81 -15.14
CA PRO A 634 -9.73 13.94 -14.15
C PRO A 634 -8.19 13.97 -14.17
N GLY A 635 -7.59 14.05 -15.36
CA GLY A 635 -6.14 14.18 -15.50
C GLY A 635 -5.60 15.49 -14.92
N MET A 636 -6.33 16.60 -15.09
CA MET A 636 -5.91 17.91 -14.53
C MET A 636 -6.01 17.90 -13.01
N VAL A 637 -7.08 17.32 -12.45
CA VAL A 637 -7.22 17.12 -11.01
C VAL A 637 -6.05 16.29 -10.46
N ARG A 638 -5.71 15.17 -11.11
CA ARG A 638 -4.56 14.33 -10.73
C ARG A 638 -3.24 15.11 -10.81
N MET A 639 -3.01 15.88 -11.87
CA MET A 639 -1.80 16.69 -12.03
C MET A 639 -1.69 17.75 -10.93
N ILE A 640 -2.76 18.52 -10.69
CA ILE A 640 -2.75 19.61 -9.71
C ILE A 640 -2.44 19.07 -8.31
N LEU A 641 -3.11 17.98 -7.90
CA LEU A 641 -2.91 17.37 -6.58
C LEU A 641 -1.48 16.84 -6.38
N GLN A 642 -0.89 16.25 -7.41
CA GLN A 642 0.49 15.76 -7.34
C GLN A 642 1.50 16.90 -7.37
N TYR A 643 1.34 17.86 -8.28
CA TYR A 643 2.27 18.97 -8.49
C TYR A 643 2.47 19.81 -7.23
N THR A 644 1.41 19.98 -6.43
CA THR A 644 1.44 20.81 -5.21
C THR A 644 1.77 20.01 -3.95
N ALA A 645 1.82 18.68 -4.02
CA ALA A 645 2.07 17.79 -2.89
C ALA A 645 3.40 18.10 -2.20
N GLN A 646 3.52 17.70 -0.94
CA GLN A 646 4.73 17.85 -0.14
C GLN A 646 5.56 16.57 -0.15
N PRO A 647 6.82 16.61 -0.61
CA PRO A 647 7.75 15.50 -0.41
C PRO A 647 7.98 15.22 1.08
N LEU A 648 7.81 13.96 1.48
CA LEU A 648 8.07 13.45 2.83
C LEU A 648 9.49 12.92 2.95
N ALA A 649 10.13 13.25 4.08
CA ALA A 649 11.46 12.77 4.40
C ALA A 649 11.46 11.24 4.62
N GLY A 650 12.53 10.57 4.16
CA GLY A 650 12.73 9.13 4.38
C GLY A 650 11.77 8.20 3.61
N SER A 651 11.01 8.75 2.65
CA SER A 651 10.09 7.98 1.80
C SER A 651 10.53 8.03 0.35
N ASP A 652 10.52 6.90 -0.35
CA ASP A 652 10.77 6.88 -1.80
C ASP A 652 9.48 7.05 -2.62
N MET A 653 9.60 7.24 -3.93
CA MET A 653 8.47 7.50 -4.82
C MET A 653 7.47 6.33 -4.94
N PHE A 654 7.88 5.08 -4.70
CA PHE A 654 6.97 3.94 -4.64
C PHE A 654 6.21 3.86 -3.31
N GLU A 655 6.60 4.66 -2.32
CA GLU A 655 5.89 4.79 -1.05
C GLU A 655 4.97 6.02 -1.04
N GLN A 656 5.49 7.16 -1.49
CA GLN A 656 4.81 8.45 -1.34
C GLN A 656 4.21 9.01 -2.63
N GLY A 657 4.55 8.46 -3.79
CA GLY A 657 4.24 9.07 -5.08
C GLY A 657 4.86 10.47 -5.19
N ALA A 658 4.04 11.46 -5.51
CA ALA A 658 4.45 12.87 -5.53
C ALA A 658 4.62 13.51 -4.14
N GLY A 659 4.20 12.81 -3.08
CA GLY A 659 4.25 13.29 -1.70
C GLY A 659 2.87 13.42 -1.06
N GLN A 660 2.81 14.08 0.09
CA GLN A 660 1.58 14.23 0.86
C GLN A 660 0.69 15.37 0.34
N LEU A 661 -0.61 15.12 0.27
CA LEU A 661 -1.64 16.07 -0.15
C LEU A 661 -1.44 17.45 0.48
N ASN A 662 -1.50 18.46 -0.39
CA ASN A 662 -1.47 19.88 -0.04
C ASN A 662 -2.62 20.58 -0.77
N LEU A 663 -3.72 20.81 -0.04
CA LEU A 663 -4.94 21.37 -0.60
C LEU A 663 -4.85 22.88 -0.82
N GLU A 664 -4.12 23.61 0.03
CA GLU A 664 -3.90 25.06 -0.13
C GLU A 664 -3.23 25.35 -1.47
N GLY A 665 -2.11 24.68 -1.75
CA GLY A 665 -1.39 24.89 -2.99
C GLY A 665 -2.21 24.46 -4.21
N ALA A 666 -2.94 23.34 -4.11
CA ALA A 666 -3.80 22.85 -5.17
C ALA A 666 -4.90 23.88 -5.54
N LEU A 667 -5.56 24.47 -4.55
CA LEU A 667 -6.61 25.46 -4.77
C LEU A 667 -6.08 26.78 -5.31
N ARG A 668 -4.92 27.22 -4.84
CA ARG A 668 -4.23 28.38 -5.40
C ARG A 668 -3.88 28.19 -6.87
N LEU A 669 -3.48 26.97 -7.24
CA LEU A 669 -3.19 26.61 -8.63
C LEU A 669 -4.46 26.56 -9.49
N VAL A 670 -5.55 25.98 -8.97
CA VAL A 670 -6.86 25.94 -9.67
C VAL A 670 -7.35 27.34 -10.02
N GLY A 671 -7.18 28.32 -9.14
CA GLY A 671 -7.58 29.72 -9.38
C GLY A 671 -6.93 30.37 -10.61
N GLY A 672 -5.83 29.80 -11.12
CA GLY A 672 -5.19 30.25 -12.34
C GLY A 672 -5.82 29.73 -13.64
N PHE A 673 -6.53 28.61 -13.60
CA PHE A 673 -7.14 28.00 -14.79
C PHE A 673 -8.41 28.73 -15.17
N ARG A 674 -8.59 28.96 -16.47
CA ARG A 674 -9.84 29.49 -17.04
C ARG A 674 -11.00 28.53 -16.79
N ASN A 675 -12.17 29.11 -16.49
CA ASN A 675 -13.43 28.41 -16.26
C ASN A 675 -14.40 28.50 -17.45
N ASP A 676 -14.03 29.19 -18.53
CA ASP A 676 -14.81 29.34 -19.76
C ASP A 676 -14.38 28.36 -20.87
N LEU A 677 -13.37 27.53 -20.58
CA LEU A 677 -12.87 26.51 -21.51
C LEU A 677 -13.45 25.14 -21.21
N ASN A 678 -13.86 24.43 -22.26
CA ASN A 678 -14.16 23.01 -22.19
C ASN A 678 -12.89 22.20 -22.49
N TYR A 679 -12.27 21.65 -21.45
CA TYR A 679 -11.03 20.89 -21.55
C TYR A 679 -11.20 19.48 -22.14
N GLU A 680 -12.44 18.98 -22.25
CA GLU A 680 -12.72 17.65 -22.82
C GLU A 680 -12.73 17.66 -24.37
N SER A 681 -13.25 18.72 -24.99
CA SER A 681 -13.46 18.77 -26.45
C SER A 681 -12.98 20.04 -27.15
N GLY A 682 -12.57 21.09 -26.41
CA GLY A 682 -12.53 22.46 -26.95
C GLY A 682 -11.21 23.23 -26.86
N VAL A 683 -10.12 22.67 -26.31
CA VAL A 683 -8.85 23.41 -26.19
C VAL A 683 -7.94 23.11 -27.39
N SER A 684 -7.73 24.13 -28.22
CA SER A 684 -6.80 24.09 -29.36
C SER A 684 -5.35 24.26 -28.89
N ARG A 685 -4.38 23.89 -29.73
CA ARG A 685 -2.92 23.92 -29.46
C ARG A 685 -2.41 25.26 -28.92
N ALA A 686 -3.03 26.37 -29.31
CA ALA A 686 -2.59 27.74 -29.01
C ALA A 686 -3.51 28.45 -27.99
N SER A 687 -4.51 27.76 -27.47
CA SER A 687 -5.46 28.36 -26.53
C SER A 687 -4.76 28.64 -25.20
N TRP A 688 -4.65 29.92 -24.84
CA TRP A 688 -4.20 30.31 -23.50
C TRP A 688 -5.18 29.80 -22.45
N VAL A 689 -4.74 28.84 -21.63
CA VAL A 689 -5.56 28.13 -20.64
C VAL A 689 -5.59 28.80 -19.27
N MET A 690 -4.64 29.69 -19.01
CA MET A 690 -4.59 30.46 -17.77
C MET A 690 -5.44 31.72 -17.90
N VAL A 691 -5.92 32.27 -16.79
CA VAL A 691 -6.59 33.57 -16.80
C VAL A 691 -5.61 34.67 -17.24
N SER A 692 -6.12 35.74 -17.85
CA SER A 692 -5.27 36.84 -18.32
C SER A 692 -4.50 37.46 -17.16
N GLY A 693 -3.21 37.78 -17.37
CA GLY A 693 -2.34 38.35 -16.34
C GLY A 693 -1.93 37.39 -15.23
N TRP A 694 -2.27 36.11 -15.33
CA TRP A 694 -1.86 35.11 -14.35
C TRP A 694 -0.35 34.86 -14.41
N SER A 695 0.26 34.80 -13.24
CA SER A 695 1.63 34.32 -13.02
C SER A 695 1.61 33.11 -12.10
N MET A 696 2.57 32.20 -12.28
CA MET A 696 2.74 31.06 -11.40
C MET A 696 2.82 31.53 -9.94
N PRO A 697 2.00 30.98 -9.02
CA PRO A 697 2.12 31.31 -7.60
C PRO A 697 3.45 30.78 -7.06
N ALA A 698 3.83 31.23 -5.86
CA ALA A 698 4.94 30.63 -5.13
C ALA A 698 4.77 29.10 -5.09
N THR A 699 5.83 28.33 -5.35
CA THR A 699 5.77 26.86 -5.34
C THR A 699 6.11 26.32 -3.95
N SER A 700 5.52 26.94 -2.93
CA SER A 700 5.63 26.57 -1.54
C SER A 700 4.33 26.89 -0.80
N SER A 701 4.01 26.10 0.22
CA SER A 701 2.83 26.32 1.07
C SER A 701 3.26 26.41 2.52
N THR A 702 2.49 27.14 3.32
CA THR A 702 2.66 27.24 4.77
C THR A 702 1.43 26.65 5.45
N ILE A 703 1.61 25.53 6.15
CA ILE A 703 0.55 24.83 6.89
C ILE A 703 1.03 24.66 8.33
N GLY A 704 0.19 24.97 9.32
CA GLY A 704 0.56 24.85 10.73
C GLY A 704 1.77 25.69 11.15
N GLY A 705 2.04 26.81 10.44
CA GLY A 705 3.22 27.64 10.67
C GLY A 705 4.51 27.16 10.00
N ASN A 706 4.48 25.98 9.36
CA ASN A 706 5.64 25.38 8.71
C ASN A 706 5.55 25.53 7.19
N SER A 707 6.64 25.99 6.56
CA SER A 707 6.70 26.17 5.12
C SER A 707 7.43 25.02 4.44
N PHE A 708 6.89 24.52 3.33
CA PHE A 708 7.52 23.46 2.55
C PHE A 708 7.43 23.74 1.04
N PRO A 709 8.42 23.30 0.25
CA PRO A 709 8.34 23.37 -1.21
C PRO A 709 7.36 22.35 -1.75
N TRP A 710 6.66 22.71 -2.83
CA TRP A 710 5.86 21.77 -3.61
C TRP A 710 6.76 20.76 -4.33
N SER A 711 6.25 19.57 -4.56
CA SER A 711 6.92 18.50 -5.31
C SER A 711 7.26 18.92 -6.75
N GLN A 712 6.36 19.72 -7.37
CA GLN A 712 6.41 20.11 -8.77
C GLN A 712 6.57 18.92 -9.73
N LEU A 713 6.07 17.74 -9.31
CA LEU A 713 6.17 16.49 -10.04
C LEU A 713 4.82 15.83 -10.28
N MET A 714 4.75 15.02 -11.32
CA MET A 714 3.63 14.13 -11.61
C MET A 714 4.15 12.76 -12.01
N THR A 715 3.67 11.70 -11.38
CA THR A 715 4.00 10.33 -11.76
C THR A 715 3.28 9.91 -13.04
N THR A 716 3.93 9.10 -13.86
CA THR A 716 3.38 8.45 -15.06
C THR A 716 3.40 6.93 -14.85
N ASN A 717 3.31 6.10 -15.91
CA ASN A 717 3.38 4.66 -15.68
C ASN A 717 4.79 4.23 -15.33
N HIS A 718 5.79 4.70 -16.09
CA HIS A 718 7.17 4.25 -15.92
C HIS A 718 8.18 5.39 -15.79
N ALA A 719 7.74 6.65 -15.81
CA ALA A 719 8.54 7.84 -15.52
C ALA A 719 7.84 8.82 -14.55
N PHE A 720 8.47 9.97 -14.30
CA PHE A 720 7.83 11.13 -13.70
C PHE A 720 8.15 12.37 -14.53
N LEU A 721 7.25 13.34 -14.49
CA LEU A 721 7.40 14.64 -15.18
C LEU A 721 7.58 15.73 -14.14
N THR A 722 8.36 16.76 -14.46
CA THR A 722 8.59 17.92 -13.58
C THR A 722 8.52 19.26 -14.32
N GLY A 723 8.39 20.34 -13.55
CA GLY A 723 8.52 21.71 -14.04
C GLY A 723 7.19 22.40 -14.37
N SER A 724 7.24 23.73 -14.44
CA SER A 724 6.07 24.60 -14.55
C SER A 724 5.28 24.46 -15.86
N ASN A 725 5.85 23.83 -16.88
CA ASN A 725 5.17 23.54 -18.14
C ASN A 725 4.02 22.53 -17.97
N LEU A 726 4.08 21.66 -16.95
CA LEU A 726 2.96 20.78 -16.58
C LEU A 726 1.69 21.58 -16.29
N VAL A 727 1.86 22.74 -15.67
CA VAL A 727 0.74 23.62 -15.28
C VAL A 727 0.31 24.54 -16.41
N THR A 728 1.20 24.90 -17.35
CA THR A 728 0.95 26.02 -18.28
C THR A 728 0.84 25.62 -19.75
N ARG A 729 1.31 24.44 -20.17
CA ARG A 729 1.43 24.08 -21.60
C ARG A 729 0.79 22.75 -22.03
N PHE A 730 0.72 21.74 -21.16
CA PHE A 730 0.39 20.36 -21.58
C PHE A 730 -1.05 19.89 -21.32
N GLN A 731 -2.03 20.80 -21.34
CA GLN A 731 -3.41 20.54 -20.86
C GLN A 731 -4.13 19.47 -21.69
N VAL A 732 -3.77 19.32 -22.96
CA VAL A 732 -4.32 18.28 -23.84
C VAL A 732 -3.95 16.87 -23.35
N VAL A 733 -2.78 16.70 -22.72
CA VAL A 733 -2.32 15.40 -22.17
C VAL A 733 -3.21 14.93 -21.03
N TYR A 734 -3.94 15.84 -20.38
CA TYR A 734 -4.78 15.55 -19.23
C TYR A 734 -6.24 15.28 -19.59
N ARG A 735 -6.58 15.11 -20.87
CA ARG A 735 -7.95 14.79 -21.29
C ARG A 735 -8.43 13.45 -20.71
N PRO A 736 -9.75 13.29 -20.50
CA PRO A 736 -10.33 12.02 -20.08
C PRO A 736 -9.82 10.85 -20.94
N GLY A 737 -9.34 9.80 -20.28
CA GLY A 737 -8.86 8.57 -20.94
C GLY A 737 -7.43 8.57 -21.42
N TYR A 738 -6.74 9.71 -21.40
CA TYR A 738 -5.31 9.77 -21.67
C TYR A 738 -4.51 9.50 -20.40
N VAL A 739 -3.55 8.59 -20.48
CA VAL A 739 -2.46 8.49 -19.50
C VAL A 739 -1.27 9.23 -20.10
N ALA A 740 -0.52 9.99 -19.30
CA ALA A 740 0.63 10.77 -19.78
C ALA A 740 1.72 9.93 -20.49
N ASP A 741 1.67 8.60 -20.38
CA ASP A 741 2.55 7.65 -21.06
C ASP A 741 1.98 7.09 -22.39
N SER A 742 0.73 7.40 -22.75
CA SER A 742 -0.02 6.80 -23.88
C SER A 742 0.54 7.15 -25.28
N GLY A 743 1.73 7.71 -25.32
CA GLY A 743 2.49 8.05 -26.51
C GLY A 743 3.97 8.11 -26.21
N ILE A 744 4.44 7.35 -25.22
CA ILE A 744 5.85 7.05 -25.02
C ILE A 744 5.99 5.54 -25.26
N SER A 745 6.52 5.14 -26.41
CA SER A 745 6.80 3.74 -26.69
C SER A 745 8.21 3.40 -26.23
N SER A 746 8.32 2.51 -25.24
CA SER A 746 9.57 1.89 -24.80
C SER A 746 9.73 0.54 -25.50
N SER A 747 10.74 0.40 -26.37
CA SER A 747 11.09 -0.88 -27.01
C SER A 747 12.59 -0.98 -27.18
N LEU A 748 13.22 -2.07 -26.71
CA LEU A 748 14.67 -2.33 -26.85
C LEU A 748 15.57 -1.17 -26.36
N GLY A 749 15.14 -0.45 -25.32
CA GLY A 749 15.88 0.71 -24.78
C GLY A 749 15.65 2.03 -25.53
N LEU A 750 14.77 2.07 -26.54
CA LEU A 750 14.31 3.29 -27.21
C LEU A 750 13.08 3.86 -26.53
N LEU A 751 13.07 5.16 -26.23
CA LEU A 751 11.85 5.94 -25.99
C LEU A 751 11.46 6.66 -27.28
N SER A 752 10.28 6.36 -27.83
CA SER A 752 9.72 7.10 -28.97
C SER A 752 8.44 7.81 -28.55
N LEU A 753 8.37 9.12 -28.81
CA LEU A 753 7.20 9.94 -28.52
C LEU A 753 6.23 9.91 -29.71
N ASN A 754 4.98 9.52 -29.48
CA ASN A 754 3.89 9.74 -30.41
C ASN A 754 3.51 11.23 -30.40
N THR A 755 4.13 11.97 -31.31
CA THR A 755 3.97 13.42 -31.48
C THR A 755 2.57 13.86 -31.94
N THR A 756 1.73 12.91 -32.37
CA THR A 756 0.32 13.15 -32.70
C THR A 756 -0.55 13.33 -31.45
N SER A 757 -0.16 12.69 -30.34
CA SER A 757 -0.89 12.73 -29.05
C SER A 757 -0.18 13.54 -27.97
N PHE A 758 1.15 13.70 -28.08
CA PHE A 758 1.99 14.38 -27.10
C PHE A 758 2.74 15.55 -27.74
N TYR A 759 2.49 16.72 -27.20
CA TYR A 759 3.25 17.92 -27.50
C TYR A 759 4.50 17.89 -26.65
N SER A 760 5.59 17.28 -27.11
CA SER A 760 6.90 17.82 -26.73
C SER A 760 7.22 18.94 -27.72
N PHE A 761 7.31 20.18 -27.23
CA PHE A 761 8.23 21.10 -27.87
C PHE A 761 9.63 20.56 -27.56
N GLY A 762 10.19 19.86 -28.55
CA GLY A 762 11.63 19.69 -28.71
C GLY A 762 12.39 18.89 -27.66
N LEU A 763 11.99 17.65 -27.42
CA LEU A 763 12.91 16.68 -26.83
C LEU A 763 12.70 15.31 -27.49
N THR A 764 13.72 14.85 -28.22
CA THR A 764 13.83 13.48 -28.72
C THR A 764 15.06 12.88 -28.07
N LEU A 765 14.86 11.90 -27.17
CA LEU A 765 15.93 11.16 -26.52
C LEU A 765 16.12 9.84 -27.26
N ASN A 766 17.31 9.59 -27.82
CA ASN A 766 17.66 8.36 -28.53
C ASN A 766 19.03 7.84 -28.07
N THR A 767 19.13 6.53 -27.87
CA THR A 767 20.32 5.81 -27.42
C THR A 767 20.93 4.90 -28.51
N ASN A 768 20.54 5.03 -29.79
CA ASN A 768 21.10 4.27 -30.94
C ASN A 768 20.95 4.99 -32.31
N VAL A 769 21.49 4.37 -33.38
CA VAL A 769 21.51 4.87 -34.77
C VAL A 769 20.12 5.26 -35.26
N MET A 770 19.97 6.54 -35.64
CA MET A 770 18.75 7.07 -36.26
C MET A 770 18.91 7.02 -37.79
N THR A 771 17.90 6.53 -38.52
CA THR A 771 17.84 6.56 -39.98
C THR A 771 16.64 7.40 -40.41
N SER A 772 16.87 8.38 -41.31
CA SER A 772 15.81 9.17 -41.95
C SER A 772 15.70 8.75 -43.42
N ASN A 773 14.48 8.56 -43.91
CA ASN A 773 14.18 8.21 -45.29
C ASN A 773 13.84 9.45 -46.16
N GLY A 774 14.42 10.60 -45.83
CA GLY A 774 14.25 11.86 -46.57
C GLY A 774 13.12 12.78 -46.07
N GLY A 775 12.52 12.50 -44.90
CA GLY A 775 11.58 13.40 -44.24
C GLY A 775 12.28 14.45 -43.36
N ALA A 776 11.78 15.69 -43.36
CA ALA A 776 12.30 16.74 -42.48
C ALA A 776 12.04 16.41 -41.01
N SER A 777 13.11 16.29 -40.21
CA SER A 777 13.04 16.11 -38.77
C SER A 777 13.32 17.44 -38.06
N GLY A 778 12.26 18.15 -37.67
CA GLY A 778 12.33 19.28 -36.73
C GLY A 778 12.29 20.67 -37.36
N SER A 779 11.39 21.52 -36.87
CA SER A 779 11.31 22.95 -37.17
C SER A 779 11.89 23.75 -35.98
N GLY A 780 13.21 23.70 -35.78
CA GLY A 780 13.92 24.43 -34.71
C GLY A 780 14.14 23.64 -33.41
N THR A 781 14.65 22.40 -33.51
CA THR A 781 14.88 21.48 -32.38
C THR A 781 16.37 21.21 -32.12
N VAL A 782 16.76 21.15 -30.85
CA VAL A 782 18.08 20.63 -30.42
C VAL A 782 18.05 19.10 -30.45
N LEU A 783 18.95 18.50 -31.23
CA LEU A 783 19.14 17.05 -31.37
C LEU A 783 20.34 16.60 -30.52
N MET A 784 20.12 15.69 -29.56
CA MET A 784 21.19 15.11 -28.71
C MET A 784 21.17 13.58 -28.80
N PRO A 785 21.80 12.97 -29.81
CA PRO A 785 22.07 11.54 -29.82
C PRO A 785 23.28 11.20 -28.95
N SER A 786 23.24 10.08 -28.21
CA SER A 786 24.45 9.39 -27.74
C SER A 786 24.79 8.34 -28.80
N GLY A 787 25.89 8.51 -29.55
CA GLY A 787 26.30 7.63 -30.66
C GLY A 787 26.35 8.27 -32.07
N VAL A 788 25.96 7.50 -33.10
CA VAL A 788 26.15 7.81 -34.54
C VAL A 788 24.87 8.34 -35.20
N LEU A 789 24.97 9.44 -35.95
CA LEU A 789 23.89 10.00 -36.78
C LEU A 789 24.12 9.66 -38.26
N VAL A 790 23.18 8.95 -38.91
CA VAL A 790 23.27 8.54 -40.33
C VAL A 790 22.07 9.07 -41.12
N GLY A 791 22.32 9.93 -42.11
CA GLY A 791 21.30 10.43 -43.03
C GLY A 791 21.53 9.94 -44.46
N ASP A 792 20.50 9.37 -45.09
CA ASP A 792 20.47 9.12 -46.53
C ASP A 792 19.92 10.38 -47.23
N GLY A 793 20.81 11.26 -47.70
CA GLY A 793 20.45 12.52 -48.38
C GLY A 793 20.96 13.80 -47.70
N VAL A 794 20.04 14.70 -47.32
CA VAL A 794 20.36 16.07 -46.85
C VAL A 794 20.08 16.22 -45.34
N LEU A 795 21.09 16.63 -44.58
CA LEU A 795 20.99 16.99 -43.15
C LEU A 795 21.01 18.52 -43.03
N VAL A 796 19.88 19.13 -42.65
CA VAL A 796 19.77 20.58 -42.42
C VAL A 796 19.42 20.84 -40.96
N GLY A 797 20.31 21.52 -40.24
CA GLY A 797 20.07 22.02 -38.88
C GLY A 797 19.89 23.54 -38.86
N ASP A 798 18.82 24.01 -38.23
CA ASP A 798 18.56 25.44 -37.92
C ASP A 798 19.11 25.78 -36.51
N GLY A 799 20.33 25.32 -36.21
CA GLY A 799 21.00 25.55 -34.94
C GLY A 799 22.32 24.76 -34.76
N VAL A 800 22.52 24.19 -33.57
CA VAL A 800 23.75 23.49 -33.16
C VAL A 800 23.59 21.97 -33.28
N LEU A 801 24.50 21.31 -34.01
CA LEU A 801 24.53 19.86 -34.23
C LEU A 801 25.77 19.27 -33.52
N ILE A 802 25.54 18.48 -32.46
CA ILE A 802 26.61 17.86 -31.65
C ILE A 802 26.36 16.35 -31.60
N GLY A 803 27.34 15.56 -32.06
CA GLY A 803 27.38 14.11 -31.86
C GLY A 803 28.65 13.71 -31.12
N ASP A 804 28.56 12.74 -30.19
CA ASP A 804 29.75 12.24 -29.44
C ASP A 804 30.64 11.28 -30.25
N GLY A 805 30.26 10.95 -31.50
CA GLY A 805 30.95 9.96 -32.33
C GLY A 805 31.20 10.39 -33.79
N VAL A 806 30.41 9.86 -34.73
CA VAL A 806 30.61 10.01 -36.19
C VAL A 806 29.35 10.55 -36.86
N LEU A 807 29.53 11.53 -37.76
CA LEU A 807 28.47 12.14 -38.59
C LEU A 807 28.66 11.69 -40.05
N ILE A 808 27.69 10.94 -40.60
CA ILE A 808 27.74 10.43 -41.98
C ILE A 808 26.47 10.85 -42.73
N GLY A 809 26.64 11.56 -43.84
CA GLY A 809 25.57 11.89 -44.79
C GLY A 809 25.97 11.52 -46.21
N ASP A 810 25.08 10.88 -46.97
CA ASP A 810 25.29 10.52 -48.39
C ASP A 810 24.93 11.68 -49.35
N GLY A 811 25.11 12.92 -48.91
CA GLY A 811 24.67 14.11 -49.65
C GLY A 811 25.18 15.43 -49.06
N VAL A 812 24.28 16.29 -48.57
CA VAL A 812 24.60 17.68 -48.19
C VAL A 812 24.37 17.91 -46.69
N LEU A 813 25.39 18.42 -45.98
CA LEU A 813 25.32 18.87 -44.58
C LEU A 813 25.26 20.40 -44.53
N ILE A 814 24.16 20.97 -44.03
CA ILE A 814 23.97 22.43 -43.87
C ILE A 814 23.61 22.73 -42.41
N GLY A 815 24.33 23.65 -41.79
CA GLY A 815 23.98 24.25 -40.50
C GLY A 815 24.06 25.78 -40.60
N ASP A 816 23.16 26.49 -39.91
CA ASP A 816 23.23 27.96 -39.74
C ASP A 816 24.14 28.38 -38.56
N GLY A 817 24.55 27.41 -37.72
CA GLY A 817 25.37 27.59 -36.52
C GLY A 817 26.64 26.72 -36.49
N VAL A 818 26.85 25.97 -35.40
CA VAL A 818 28.09 25.22 -35.10
C VAL A 818 27.89 23.72 -35.33
N LEU A 819 28.78 23.10 -36.12
CA LEU A 819 28.93 21.64 -36.24
C LEU A 819 30.14 21.17 -35.43
N ILE A 820 29.95 20.27 -34.46
CA ILE A 820 31.03 19.64 -33.69
C ILE A 820 30.84 18.12 -33.72
N GLY A 821 31.88 17.41 -34.18
CA GLY A 821 32.02 15.96 -34.03
C GLY A 821 33.33 15.65 -33.32
N ASP A 822 33.32 14.72 -32.38
CA ASP A 822 34.51 14.35 -31.60
C ASP A 822 35.44 13.36 -32.36
N GLY A 823 34.93 12.77 -33.46
CA GLY A 823 35.62 11.73 -34.25
C GLY A 823 35.95 12.11 -35.71
N VAL A 824 35.03 11.87 -36.65
CA VAL A 824 35.27 12.00 -38.10
C VAL A 824 34.07 12.65 -38.80
N LEU A 825 34.34 13.62 -39.68
CA LEU A 825 33.37 14.29 -40.56
C LEU A 825 33.70 13.94 -42.02
N ILE A 826 32.79 13.28 -42.75
CA ILE A 826 32.99 12.89 -44.16
C ILE A 826 31.89 13.49 -45.03
N GLY A 827 32.28 14.22 -46.08
CA GLY A 827 31.39 14.74 -47.12
C GLY A 827 32.03 14.58 -48.51
N ASP A 828 31.22 14.32 -49.53
CA ASP A 828 31.70 13.91 -50.86
C ASP A 828 32.12 15.08 -51.78
N ARG A 829 32.00 16.34 -51.33
CA ARG A 829 32.46 17.53 -52.07
C ARG A 829 33.10 18.61 -51.20
N THR A 830 34.26 19.05 -51.65
CA THR A 830 35.15 20.06 -51.05
C THR A 830 34.44 21.40 -50.78
N PRO A 831 34.55 21.99 -49.57
CA PRO A 831 34.16 23.37 -49.35
C PRO A 831 35.18 24.31 -50.01
N ARG A 832 34.76 25.09 -51.01
CA ARG A 832 35.54 26.24 -51.48
C ARG A 832 35.44 27.35 -50.42
N MET A 833 36.52 27.58 -49.69
CA MET A 833 36.70 28.84 -48.95
C MET A 833 37.16 29.92 -49.93
N GLU A 834 36.38 30.97 -50.12
CA GLU A 834 36.90 32.24 -50.65
C GLU A 834 37.45 33.08 -49.49
N PRO A 835 38.67 33.66 -49.61
CA PRO A 835 39.21 34.54 -48.59
C PRO A 835 38.63 35.95 -48.72
N VAL A 836 37.97 36.45 -47.67
CA VAL A 836 37.70 37.88 -47.50
C VAL A 836 38.90 38.49 -46.76
N LEU A 837 39.68 39.29 -47.47
CA LEU A 837 40.71 40.16 -46.91
C LEU A 837 40.05 41.43 -46.34
N ILE A 838 40.33 41.72 -45.07
CA ILE A 838 40.02 43.00 -44.43
C ILE A 838 41.09 44.02 -44.84
N TYR A 839 40.66 45.18 -45.32
CA TYR A 839 41.35 46.46 -45.12
C TYR A 839 40.45 47.38 -44.31
#